data_AF-A0A0C9YRL8-F1
#
_entry.id   AF-A0A0C9YRL8-F1
#
_cell.length_a   1.000
_cell.length_b   1.000
_cell.length_c   1.000
_cell.angle_alpha   90.00
_cell.angle_beta   90.00
_cell.angle_gamma   90.00
#
_symmetry.space_group_name_H-M   'P 1'
#
loop_
_entity.id
_entity.type
_entity.pdbx_description
1 polymer ?
#
loop_
_entity_poly.entity_id
_entity_poly.type
_entity_poly.pdbx_seq_one_letter_code
_entity_poly.pdbx_strand_id
1 'polypeptide(L)'
;MGLLYLGTPLTWEEAKNHADHVRDHGITQFLRIWDRVKDRTGDELLWGDEVEYMVVAFDNEKKNAKLSLRQTEILKELGDIVGTLSSDASPPASVPKFHPEYGRYMLESTPGSPYTGSIADLLSVEADMHYRRALARNHLKENEIPLTLTSFPRLGTVGVFTEPHYDPKNAKSSHSLFLPEEITNPHARFPTLTSNIRSRRESKVAINLPIFEDERTPQPFVDPTIPWQRDIYPEDPEAKNGAALINHIYMDAMGFGMGCCCLQLTFQCCNVNEARRMYDALIPIGPLMLALTAASPIWRGYLADVDCRWNVIAGSVDDRTPEERGLEPLKNDRYIIPKSRYDSVDLYISSEWANKPAYNDTTVPYDEAIRNRLLGHGIDELLSKHIAHLFIRDPLVIFSETIHQDDDSSNDHFENIQSTNWQTLRFKPPPPSSSIGWRVEFRSMEVQMTDFENAAFAVFIVLLSRAILAFNLNFYVPISKVDENMQRAQKRDAVQSQKFFFRKDVVPQGYVTPAASLPSSGPSTPSEHSERSVVTQIKDRKLRNCFPTLARPPIIDDGSIEDEYEEMTIKEIFSGKGPTFPGLLGLVDAYLRTLEATPDERKQIDNYLNLVRGRANGTLQTTATWMRSFVRSHPAYKFDSAVSQEINYDLLTAVDQIERGTLRVPELLPECYGQPRLNGLHQTNQLPMC
;
A
#
# COMPACT_ATOMS: atom_id res chain seq x y z
N MET A 1 8.57 6.44 -3.98
CA MET A 1 8.12 7.38 -5.05
C MET A 1 9.04 7.54 -6.27
N GLY A 2 8.56 8.17 -7.37
CA GLY A 2 9.38 8.53 -8.55
C GLY A 2 10.37 9.67 -8.26
N LEU A 3 11.44 9.78 -9.07
CA LEU A 3 12.50 10.78 -8.89
C LEU A 3 11.94 12.21 -8.85
N LEU A 4 12.38 12.99 -7.85
CA LEU A 4 12.04 14.41 -7.69
C LEU A 4 13.04 15.24 -8.45
N TYR A 5 12.77 15.40 -9.73
CA TYR A 5 13.53 16.28 -10.59
C TYR A 5 13.14 17.74 -10.32
N LEU A 6 14.14 18.60 -10.15
CA LEU A 6 13.95 20.05 -10.13
C LEU A 6 14.01 20.56 -11.58
N GLY A 7 12.88 21.05 -12.08
CA GLY A 7 12.77 21.61 -13.42
C GLY A 7 11.52 22.48 -13.57
N THR A 8 11.31 22.98 -14.78
CA THR A 8 10.14 23.80 -15.12
C THR A 8 8.99 22.90 -15.54
N PRO A 9 7.95 22.70 -14.69
CA PRO A 9 6.85 21.82 -15.04
C PRO A 9 5.98 22.43 -16.14
N LEU A 10 5.50 21.59 -17.05
CA LEU A 10 4.54 21.99 -18.08
C LEU A 10 3.11 22.00 -17.52
N THR A 11 2.33 22.99 -17.93
CA THR A 11 0.87 22.97 -17.75
C THR A 11 0.24 21.85 -18.58
N TRP A 12 -1.00 21.44 -18.28
CA TRP A 12 -1.69 20.40 -19.06
C TRP A 12 -1.76 20.74 -20.56
N GLU A 13 -2.05 21.99 -20.90
CA GLU A 13 -2.13 22.46 -22.30
C GLU A 13 -0.82 22.32 -23.07
N GLU A 14 0.31 22.43 -22.38
CA GLU A 14 1.65 22.22 -22.96
C GLU A 14 2.03 20.73 -22.95
N ALA A 15 1.82 20.04 -21.82
CA ALA A 15 2.20 18.66 -21.59
C ALA A 15 1.51 17.70 -22.57
N LYS A 16 0.23 17.92 -22.89
CA LYS A 16 -0.52 17.06 -23.82
C LYS A 16 0.11 17.01 -25.22
N ASN A 17 0.80 18.07 -25.65
CA ASN A 17 1.48 18.10 -26.95
C ASN A 17 2.73 17.21 -27.00
N HIS A 18 3.24 16.79 -25.85
CA HIS A 18 4.40 15.90 -25.71
C HIS A 18 4.00 14.47 -25.29
N ALA A 19 2.71 14.18 -25.14
CA ALA A 19 2.25 12.89 -24.61
C ALA A 19 2.72 11.69 -25.45
N ASP A 20 2.58 11.76 -26.77
CA ASP A 20 3.04 10.69 -27.68
C ASP A 20 4.57 10.56 -27.72
N HIS A 21 5.29 11.68 -27.63
CA HIS A 21 6.75 11.69 -27.53
C HIS A 21 7.22 10.94 -26.27
N VAL A 22 6.65 11.27 -25.12
CA VAL A 22 6.96 10.59 -23.85
C VAL A 22 6.60 9.10 -23.91
N ARG A 23 5.45 8.73 -24.51
CA ARG A 23 5.08 7.32 -24.68
C ARG A 23 6.07 6.57 -25.55
N ASP A 24 6.41 7.10 -26.73
CA ASP A 24 7.30 6.43 -27.67
C ASP A 24 8.71 6.23 -27.10
N HIS A 25 9.28 7.29 -26.51
CA HIS A 25 10.58 7.24 -25.84
C HIS A 25 10.55 6.38 -24.57
N GLY A 26 9.47 6.41 -23.79
CA GLY A 26 9.31 5.54 -22.62
C GLY A 26 9.31 4.06 -22.99
N ILE A 27 8.68 3.67 -24.11
CA ILE A 27 8.77 2.31 -24.64
C ILE A 27 10.17 1.99 -25.16
N THR A 28 10.85 2.94 -25.81
CA THR A 28 12.27 2.77 -26.18
C THR A 28 13.14 2.46 -24.96
N GLN A 29 13.01 3.24 -23.89
CA GLN A 29 13.75 3.06 -22.63
C GLN A 29 13.46 1.69 -22.00
N PHE A 30 12.19 1.26 -21.98
CA PHE A 30 11.83 -0.08 -21.50
C PHE A 30 12.49 -1.19 -22.32
N LEU A 31 12.48 -1.10 -23.65
CA LEU A 31 13.14 -2.06 -24.54
C LEU A 31 14.66 -2.10 -24.31
N ARG A 32 15.30 -0.95 -24.06
CA ARG A 32 16.72 -0.88 -23.69
C ARG A 32 17.00 -1.55 -22.35
N ILE A 33 16.13 -1.36 -21.36
CA ILE A 33 16.23 -2.07 -20.07
C ILE A 33 16.10 -3.57 -20.32
N TRP A 34 15.06 -4.00 -21.05
CA TRP A 34 14.79 -5.40 -21.37
C TRP A 34 15.99 -6.10 -22.00
N ASP A 35 16.56 -5.53 -23.07
CA ASP A 35 17.70 -6.13 -23.76
C ASP A 35 18.95 -6.28 -22.87
N ARG A 36 19.14 -5.37 -21.91
CA ARG A 36 20.27 -5.43 -20.98
C ARG A 36 20.11 -6.51 -19.91
N VAL A 37 18.89 -6.76 -19.43
CA VAL A 37 18.67 -7.48 -18.15
C VAL A 37 17.62 -8.60 -18.19
N LYS A 38 17.03 -8.93 -19.35
CA LYS A 38 16.06 -10.03 -19.48
C LYS A 38 16.62 -11.40 -19.08
N ASP A 39 17.91 -11.64 -19.35
CA ASP A 39 18.60 -12.90 -19.05
C ASP A 39 19.28 -12.89 -17.66
N ARG A 40 19.12 -11.82 -16.88
CA ARG A 40 19.69 -11.70 -15.54
C ARG A 40 19.06 -12.72 -14.60
N THR A 41 19.88 -13.50 -13.90
CA THR A 41 19.45 -14.51 -12.93
C THR A 41 20.36 -14.54 -11.71
N GLY A 42 19.88 -15.11 -10.62
CA GLY A 42 20.67 -15.33 -9.41
C GLY A 42 20.67 -14.17 -8.43
N ASP A 43 19.81 -13.17 -8.62
CA ASP A 43 19.69 -12.04 -7.69
C ASP A 43 19.26 -12.53 -6.31
N GLU A 44 19.94 -12.04 -5.27
CA GLU A 44 19.57 -12.35 -3.89
C GLU A 44 18.31 -11.59 -3.47
N LEU A 45 17.64 -12.10 -2.42
CA LEU A 45 16.49 -11.41 -1.84
C LEU A 45 17.03 -10.17 -1.12
N LEU A 46 16.76 -9.04 -1.74
CA LEU A 46 16.80 -7.73 -1.11
C LEU A 46 15.37 -7.23 -1.00
N TRP A 47 15.01 -6.67 0.14
CA TRP A 47 13.68 -6.11 0.32
C TRP A 47 13.70 -4.94 1.29
N GLY A 48 12.65 -4.15 1.31
CA GLY A 48 12.54 -3.03 2.23
C GLY A 48 11.10 -2.54 2.34
N ASP A 49 10.79 -1.94 3.47
CA ASP A 49 9.54 -1.22 3.67
C ASP A 49 9.65 0.27 3.34
N GLU A 50 8.51 0.86 3.00
CA GLU A 50 8.30 2.31 2.96
C GLU A 50 7.16 2.61 3.95
N VAL A 51 7.45 3.45 4.96
CA VAL A 51 6.48 3.88 5.98
C VAL A 51 6.26 5.38 5.86
N GLU A 52 5.00 5.77 5.79
CA GLU A 52 4.57 7.16 5.69
C GLU A 52 3.99 7.66 7.02
N TYR A 53 4.35 8.89 7.40
CA TYR A 53 3.95 9.57 8.65
C TYR A 53 3.20 10.85 8.33
N MET A 54 2.32 11.27 9.24
CA MET A 54 1.79 12.62 9.33
C MET A 54 2.42 13.32 10.54
N VAL A 55 3.03 14.48 10.34
CA VAL A 55 3.54 15.31 11.42
C VAL A 55 2.39 16.13 12.01
N VAL A 56 2.05 15.87 13.27
CA VAL A 56 0.93 16.49 13.99
C VAL A 56 1.45 17.41 15.08
N ALA A 57 1.05 18.68 15.03
CA ALA A 57 1.27 19.68 16.06
C ALA A 57 0.10 19.71 17.05
N PHE A 58 0.38 19.46 18.33
CA PHE A 58 -0.59 19.49 19.42
C PHE A 58 -0.65 20.89 20.07
N ASP A 59 -1.86 21.36 20.29
CA ASP A 59 -2.21 22.55 21.09
C ASP A 59 -3.02 22.06 22.29
N ASN A 60 -2.31 21.83 23.40
CA ASN A 60 -2.89 21.26 24.62
C ASN A 60 -3.85 22.23 25.32
N GLU A 61 -3.66 23.54 25.15
CA GLU A 61 -4.53 24.56 25.75
C GLU A 61 -5.90 24.58 25.09
N LYS A 62 -5.93 24.50 23.75
CA LYS A 62 -7.19 24.52 22.98
C LYS A 62 -7.74 23.12 22.68
N LYS A 63 -7.05 22.07 23.10
CA LYS A 63 -7.30 20.67 22.68
C LYS A 63 -7.47 20.57 21.17
N ASN A 64 -6.45 20.98 20.42
CA ASN A 64 -6.45 20.88 18.97
C ASN A 64 -5.20 20.16 18.47
N ALA A 65 -5.38 19.16 17.63
CA ALA A 65 -4.30 18.47 16.94
C ALA A 65 -4.37 18.86 15.46
N LYS A 66 -3.28 19.41 14.92
CA LYS A 66 -3.22 20.03 13.59
C LYS A 66 -2.08 19.41 12.78
N LEU A 67 -2.22 19.32 11.47
CA LEU A 67 -1.14 18.91 10.58
C LEU A 67 -0.08 20.01 10.47
N SER A 68 1.18 19.69 10.78
CA SER A 68 2.30 20.64 10.66
C SER A 68 2.75 20.75 9.20
N LEU A 69 2.71 21.95 8.62
CA LEU A 69 3.10 22.19 7.23
C LEU A 69 4.61 22.45 7.07
N ARG A 70 5.43 21.94 8.00
CA ARG A 70 6.87 22.18 8.09
C ARG A 70 7.74 21.12 7.42
N GLN A 71 7.18 20.23 6.60
CA GLN A 71 7.92 19.14 5.96
C GLN A 71 9.23 19.59 5.32
N THR A 72 9.26 20.71 4.59
CA THR A 72 10.50 21.20 3.94
C THR A 72 11.61 21.52 4.95
N GLU A 73 11.25 22.12 6.09
CA GLU A 73 12.20 22.41 7.18
C GLU A 73 12.70 21.11 7.82
N ILE A 74 11.76 20.21 8.13
CA ILE A 74 12.04 18.93 8.79
C ILE A 74 12.92 18.04 7.91
N LEU A 75 12.61 17.90 6.62
CA LEU A 75 13.39 17.07 5.69
C LEU A 75 14.79 17.64 5.45
N LYS A 76 14.93 18.97 5.44
CA LYS A 76 16.26 19.60 5.36
C LYS A 76 17.08 19.24 6.60
N GLU A 77 16.50 19.42 7.79
CA GLU A 77 17.17 19.08 9.06
C GLU A 77 17.56 17.59 9.09
N LEU A 78 16.61 16.68 8.81
CA LEU A 78 16.87 15.25 8.74
C LEU A 78 17.93 14.89 7.69
N GLY A 79 17.94 15.56 6.54
CA GLY A 79 18.97 15.39 5.51
C GLY A 79 20.36 15.76 6.01
N ASP A 80 20.50 16.89 6.72
CA ASP A 80 21.77 17.34 7.29
C ASP A 80 22.30 16.35 8.35
N ILE A 81 21.40 15.81 9.19
CA ILE A 81 21.73 14.84 10.24
C ILE A 81 22.13 13.49 9.65
N VAL A 82 21.33 12.98 8.71
CA VAL A 82 21.62 11.73 7.99
C VAL A 82 22.95 11.85 7.24
N GLY A 83 23.21 13.00 6.61
CA GLY A 83 24.50 13.27 5.97
C GLY A 83 25.67 13.24 6.97
N THR A 84 25.49 13.82 8.15
CA THR A 84 26.50 13.81 9.22
C THR A 84 26.77 12.39 9.72
N LEU A 85 25.72 11.65 10.09
CA LEU A 85 25.82 10.26 10.56
C LEU A 85 26.46 9.33 9.51
N SER A 86 26.19 9.59 8.23
CA SER A 86 26.77 8.81 7.12
C SER A 86 28.26 9.08 6.91
N SER A 87 28.75 10.25 7.35
CA SER A 87 30.15 10.67 7.23
C SER A 87 31.05 10.21 8.39
N ASP A 88 30.46 9.64 9.45
CA ASP A 88 31.21 9.11 10.59
C ASP A 88 32.10 7.93 10.17
N ALA A 89 33.30 7.83 10.77
CA ALA A 89 34.28 6.79 10.45
C ALA A 89 33.78 5.36 10.78
N SER A 90 32.71 5.23 11.56
CA SER A 90 32.05 3.97 11.90
C SER A 90 30.57 4.26 12.18
N PRO A 91 29.72 4.35 11.14
CA PRO A 91 28.32 4.70 11.32
C PRO A 91 27.61 3.62 12.17
N PRO A 92 26.77 4.00 13.15
CA PRO A 92 26.21 3.07 14.15
C PRO A 92 25.15 2.08 13.61
N ALA A 93 24.71 2.23 12.36
CA ALA A 93 23.84 1.32 11.61
C ALA A 93 23.80 1.80 10.15
N SER A 94 23.00 1.15 9.28
CA SER A 94 22.66 1.78 8.01
C SER A 94 21.76 3.00 8.25
N VAL A 95 22.22 4.20 7.87
CA VAL A 95 21.53 5.45 8.18
C VAL A 95 20.26 5.57 7.32
N PRO A 96 19.07 5.76 7.93
CA PRO A 96 17.80 5.75 7.22
C PRO A 96 17.69 6.90 6.21
N LYS A 97 16.73 6.75 5.30
CA LYS A 97 16.40 7.78 4.32
C LYS A 97 15.02 8.34 4.61
N PHE A 98 14.89 9.64 4.43
CA PHE A 98 13.62 10.35 4.49
C PHE A 98 13.33 10.99 3.15
N HIS A 99 12.09 10.86 2.71
CA HIS A 99 11.62 11.37 1.44
C HIS A 99 10.42 12.28 1.68
N PRO A 100 10.25 13.34 0.87
CA PRO A 100 8.99 14.06 0.86
C PRO A 100 7.88 13.17 0.31
N GLU A 101 6.64 13.49 0.66
CA GLU A 101 5.41 12.92 0.09
C GLU A 101 4.47 14.06 -0.37
N TYR A 102 3.34 13.72 -1.00
CA TYR A 102 2.38 14.69 -1.55
C TYR A 102 1.96 15.75 -0.52
N GLY A 103 1.57 15.33 0.69
CA GLY A 103 1.17 16.23 1.76
C GLY A 103 2.38 16.96 2.33
N ARG A 104 2.30 18.29 2.50
CA ARG A 104 3.32 19.12 3.16
C ARG A 104 3.46 18.84 4.67
N TYR A 105 2.63 17.95 5.19
CA TYR A 105 2.69 17.43 6.56
C TYR A 105 3.18 16.00 6.62
N MET A 106 3.50 15.37 5.48
CA MET A 106 3.90 13.97 5.43
C MET A 106 5.41 13.81 5.49
N LEU A 107 5.86 12.66 5.97
CA LEU A 107 7.22 12.17 5.76
C LEU A 107 7.11 10.74 5.25
N GLU A 108 7.93 10.33 4.29
CA GLU A 108 8.16 8.92 3.97
C GLU A 108 9.54 8.55 4.51
N SER A 109 9.68 7.34 5.04
CA SER A 109 10.97 6.82 5.49
C SER A 109 11.21 5.40 4.99
N THR A 110 12.47 5.09 4.72
CA THR A 110 12.94 3.75 4.33
C THR A 110 14.20 3.38 5.12
N PRO A 111 14.50 2.07 5.29
CA PRO A 111 15.77 1.66 5.87
C PRO A 111 16.96 2.19 5.05
N GLY A 112 18.10 2.41 5.70
CA GLY A 112 19.28 2.98 5.01
C GLY A 112 19.80 2.11 3.88
N SER A 113 19.65 0.80 4.04
CA SER A 113 19.98 -0.26 3.09
C SER A 113 18.82 -1.25 3.03
N PRO A 114 18.59 -1.91 1.88
CA PRO A 114 17.60 -2.98 1.84
C PRO A 114 18.00 -4.11 2.80
N TYR A 115 17.01 -4.68 3.47
CA TYR A 115 17.13 -5.92 4.23
C TYR A 115 17.48 -7.08 3.31
N THR A 116 18.21 -8.06 3.84
CA THR A 116 18.50 -9.31 3.13
C THR A 116 17.50 -10.41 3.51
N GLY A 117 17.72 -11.61 2.97
CA GLY A 117 17.03 -12.82 3.44
C GLY A 117 17.51 -13.36 4.78
N SER A 118 18.35 -12.67 5.56
CA SER A 118 18.78 -13.17 6.87
C SER A 118 17.65 -13.11 7.91
N ILE A 119 17.62 -14.04 8.86
CA ILE A 119 16.67 -13.98 9.99
C ILE A 119 16.93 -12.74 10.85
N ALA A 120 18.19 -12.33 10.99
CA ALA A 120 18.55 -11.12 11.73
C ALA A 120 17.91 -9.85 11.12
N ASP A 121 17.93 -9.72 9.79
CA ASP A 121 17.27 -8.58 9.13
C ASP A 121 15.74 -8.67 9.23
N LEU A 122 15.16 -9.88 9.18
CA LEU A 122 13.72 -10.05 9.39
C LEU A 122 13.29 -9.57 10.78
N LEU A 123 14.14 -9.76 11.79
CA LEU A 123 13.89 -9.34 13.17
C LEU A 123 14.31 -7.89 13.48
N SER A 124 15.06 -7.24 12.59
CA SER A 124 15.52 -5.85 12.80
C SER A 124 14.53 -4.80 12.33
N VAL A 125 13.48 -5.19 11.58
CA VAL A 125 12.49 -4.30 10.96
C VAL A 125 11.85 -3.35 11.97
N GLU A 126 11.33 -3.86 13.09
CA GLU A 126 10.70 -3.04 14.13
C GLU A 126 11.70 -2.04 14.73
N ALA A 127 12.91 -2.48 15.04
CA ALA A 127 13.95 -1.63 15.60
C ALA A 127 14.39 -0.53 14.62
N ASP A 128 14.42 -0.84 13.32
CA ASP A 128 14.72 0.13 12.27
C ASP A 128 13.59 1.13 12.06
N MET A 129 12.31 0.70 12.05
CA MET A 129 11.15 1.61 12.03
C MET A 129 11.17 2.54 13.25
N HIS A 130 11.43 1.98 14.44
CA HIS A 130 11.55 2.78 15.66
C HIS A 130 12.70 3.77 15.59
N TYR A 131 13.86 3.37 15.07
CA TYR A 131 14.99 4.27 14.90
C TYR A 131 14.63 5.43 13.97
N ARG A 132 13.93 5.16 12.85
CA ARG A 132 13.42 6.19 11.93
C ARG A 132 12.47 7.15 12.63
N ARG A 133 11.50 6.65 13.39
CA ARG A 133 10.55 7.47 14.14
C ARG A 133 11.23 8.30 15.22
N ALA A 134 12.14 7.71 15.99
CA ALA A 134 12.87 8.39 17.06
C ALA A 134 13.78 9.49 16.50
N LEU A 135 14.48 9.20 15.39
CA LEU A 135 15.28 10.20 14.68
C LEU A 135 14.40 11.34 14.19
N ALA A 136 13.27 11.06 13.52
CA ALA A 136 12.33 12.11 13.13
C ALA A 136 11.87 12.94 14.32
N ARG A 137 11.37 12.30 15.39
CA ARG A 137 10.82 12.96 16.59
C ARG A 137 11.82 13.88 17.30
N ASN A 138 13.09 13.50 17.37
CA ASN A 138 14.15 14.29 18.01
C ASN A 138 14.44 15.62 17.28
N HIS A 139 13.97 15.75 16.04
CA HIS A 139 14.20 16.90 15.16
C HIS A 139 12.89 17.61 14.77
N LEU A 140 11.83 17.37 15.54
CA LEU A 140 10.60 18.15 15.47
C LEU A 140 10.54 19.19 16.58
N LYS A 141 9.57 20.10 16.51
CA LYS A 141 9.26 20.97 17.67
C LYS A 141 8.74 20.13 18.83
N GLU A 142 8.86 20.65 20.05
CA GLU A 142 8.42 19.96 21.27
C GLU A 142 6.94 19.53 21.25
N ASN A 143 6.09 20.28 20.53
CA ASN A 143 4.67 19.99 20.40
C ASN A 143 4.31 19.24 19.11
N GLU A 144 5.28 18.77 18.34
CA GLU A 144 5.08 18.02 17.11
C GLU A 144 5.44 16.54 17.28
N ILE A 145 4.63 15.66 16.68
CA ILE A 145 4.81 14.22 16.76
C ILE A 145 4.63 13.61 15.36
N PRO A 146 5.53 12.72 14.89
CA PRO A 146 5.33 11.97 13.66
C PRO A 146 4.45 10.74 13.96
N LEU A 147 3.21 10.77 13.50
CA LEU A 147 2.25 9.67 13.69
C LEU A 147 2.11 8.86 12.39
N THR A 148 2.12 7.54 12.50
CA THR A 148 1.75 6.66 11.39
C THR A 148 0.23 6.50 11.39
N LEU A 149 -0.43 7.40 10.68
CA LEU A 149 -1.87 7.50 10.60
C LEU A 149 -2.28 7.42 9.14
N THR A 150 -3.19 6.50 8.79
CA THR A 150 -3.58 6.34 7.40
C THR A 150 -4.35 7.55 6.85
N SER A 151 -5.34 8.07 7.58
CA SER A 151 -6.11 9.24 7.19
C SER A 151 -6.24 10.21 8.35
N PHE A 152 -5.94 11.50 8.14
CA PHE A 152 -6.14 12.51 9.17
C PHE A 152 -7.64 12.79 9.39
N PRO A 153 -8.22 12.51 10.59
CA PRO A 153 -9.67 12.47 10.78
C PRO A 153 -10.41 13.75 10.40
N ARG A 154 -9.77 14.90 10.63
CA ARG A 154 -10.36 16.25 10.45
C ARG A 154 -9.80 17.01 9.24
N LEU A 155 -9.24 16.32 8.25
CA LEU A 155 -8.69 16.96 7.05
C LEU A 155 -9.78 17.73 6.30
N GLY A 156 -9.55 19.00 5.96
CA GLY A 156 -10.52 19.80 5.21
C GLY A 156 -11.83 20.10 5.95
N THR A 157 -11.85 20.00 7.29
CA THR A 157 -13.01 20.38 8.09
C THR A 157 -13.04 21.89 8.36
N VAL A 158 -14.18 22.41 8.82
CA VAL A 158 -14.28 23.81 9.26
C VAL A 158 -13.46 24.02 10.54
N GLY A 159 -12.74 25.14 10.59
CA GLY A 159 -11.84 25.49 11.67
C GLY A 159 -10.38 25.23 11.30
N VAL A 160 -9.52 25.15 12.32
CA VAL A 160 -8.08 25.04 12.13
C VAL A 160 -7.63 23.59 12.24
N PHE A 161 -7.20 23.01 11.12
CA PHE A 161 -6.67 21.64 11.04
C PHE A 161 -5.21 21.57 10.55
N THR A 162 -4.58 22.72 10.23
CA THR A 162 -3.16 22.82 9.87
C THR A 162 -2.45 23.87 10.72
N GLU A 163 -1.13 23.75 10.85
CA GLU A 163 -0.25 24.72 11.47
C GLU A 163 0.92 25.05 10.51
N PRO A 164 1.03 26.29 10.01
CA PRO A 164 0.07 27.37 10.13
C PRO A 164 -1.26 27.10 9.40
N HIS A 165 -2.30 27.86 9.76
CA HIS A 165 -3.61 27.78 9.13
C HIS A 165 -3.66 28.59 7.83
N TYR A 166 -4.30 28.04 6.80
CA TYR A 166 -4.59 28.71 5.54
C TYR A 166 -6.03 28.49 5.10
N ASP A 167 -6.55 29.46 4.35
CA ASP A 167 -7.92 29.49 3.82
C ASP A 167 -7.96 28.82 2.42
N PRO A 168 -8.89 27.91 2.15
CA PRO A 168 -8.99 27.21 0.86
C PRO A 168 -9.31 28.11 -0.34
N LYS A 169 -9.71 29.38 -0.14
CA LYS A 169 -9.99 30.32 -1.23
C LYS A 169 -8.85 30.53 -2.23
N ASN A 170 -7.61 30.25 -1.83
CA ASN A 170 -6.41 30.44 -2.64
C ASN A 170 -5.85 29.11 -3.18
N ALA A 171 -6.61 28.03 -3.15
CA ALA A 171 -6.20 26.71 -3.63
C ALA A 171 -6.02 26.68 -5.16
N LYS A 172 -4.89 27.21 -5.67
CA LYS A 172 -4.64 27.41 -7.10
C LYS A 172 -4.54 26.12 -7.91
N SER A 173 -3.95 25.07 -7.35
CA SER A 173 -3.77 23.81 -8.06
C SER A 173 -5.05 22.96 -8.03
N SER A 174 -5.63 22.78 -6.84
CA SER A 174 -6.77 21.89 -6.62
C SER A 174 -8.14 22.54 -6.84
N HIS A 175 -8.25 23.86 -6.71
CA HIS A 175 -9.53 24.59 -6.62
C HIS A 175 -10.46 24.02 -5.53
N SER A 176 -9.92 23.33 -4.52
CA SER A 176 -10.71 22.61 -3.51
C SER A 176 -11.62 23.53 -2.70
N LEU A 177 -12.81 23.07 -2.36
CA LEU A 177 -13.72 23.71 -1.39
C LEU A 177 -13.15 23.70 0.05
N PHE A 178 -12.25 22.77 0.34
CA PHE A 178 -11.89 22.40 1.71
C PHE A 178 -10.39 22.52 2.01
N LEU A 179 -9.54 22.22 1.02
CA LEU A 179 -8.09 22.13 1.22
C LEU A 179 -7.37 23.37 0.68
N PRO A 180 -6.54 24.04 1.50
CA PRO A 180 -5.71 25.15 1.02
C PRO A 180 -4.56 24.67 0.14
N GLU A 181 -3.98 25.57 -0.68
CA GLU A 181 -2.85 25.25 -1.56
C GLU A 181 -1.63 24.73 -0.76
N GLU A 182 -1.41 25.30 0.41
CA GLU A 182 -0.26 25.03 1.27
C GLU A 182 -0.25 23.62 1.86
N ILE A 183 -1.34 22.88 1.71
CA ILE A 183 -1.39 21.46 2.07
C ILE A 183 -0.50 20.61 1.17
N THR A 184 -0.28 21.07 -0.07
CA THR A 184 0.51 20.36 -1.06
C THR A 184 1.99 20.70 -0.86
N ASN A 185 2.83 19.68 -0.94
CA ASN A 185 4.28 19.83 -0.92
C ASN A 185 4.74 20.87 -1.97
N PRO A 186 5.66 21.79 -1.63
CA PRO A 186 6.07 22.87 -2.53
C PRO A 186 6.88 22.40 -3.74
N HIS A 187 7.40 21.17 -3.75
CA HIS A 187 8.12 20.64 -4.90
C HIS A 187 7.21 20.59 -6.13
N ALA A 188 7.64 21.22 -7.22
CA ALA A 188 6.84 21.51 -8.41
C ALA A 188 6.04 20.32 -8.97
N ARG A 189 6.55 19.09 -8.83
CA ARG A 189 5.85 17.85 -9.19
C ARG A 189 4.42 17.77 -8.63
N PHE A 190 4.22 18.05 -7.34
CA PHE A 190 2.94 17.79 -6.66
C PHE A 190 1.80 18.76 -7.00
N PRO A 191 2.00 20.10 -6.99
CA PRO A 191 0.96 21.03 -7.44
C PRO A 191 0.72 20.91 -8.95
N THR A 192 1.74 20.60 -9.75
CA THR A 192 1.58 20.33 -11.19
C THR A 192 0.70 19.11 -11.41
N LEU A 193 0.98 18.00 -10.71
CA LEU A 193 0.16 16.79 -10.80
C LEU A 193 -1.29 17.07 -10.42
N THR A 194 -1.52 17.81 -9.33
CA THR A 194 -2.86 18.21 -8.88
C THR A 194 -3.59 19.03 -9.95
N SER A 195 -2.93 20.06 -10.49
CA SER A 195 -3.51 20.95 -11.50
C SER A 195 -3.76 20.24 -12.83
N ASN A 196 -2.82 19.40 -13.27
CA ASN A 196 -2.92 18.71 -14.56
C ASN A 196 -3.97 17.60 -14.52
N ILE A 197 -4.16 16.90 -13.39
CA ILE A 197 -5.28 15.96 -13.21
C ILE A 197 -6.61 16.70 -13.35
N ARG A 198 -6.81 17.79 -12.61
CA ARG A 198 -8.06 18.58 -12.69
C ARG A 198 -8.31 19.12 -14.10
N SER A 199 -7.26 19.66 -14.74
CA SER A 199 -7.37 20.23 -16.08
C SER A 199 -7.66 19.16 -17.14
N ARG A 200 -6.99 18.01 -17.08
CA ARG A 200 -7.24 16.86 -17.96
C ARG A 200 -8.65 16.29 -17.76
N ARG A 201 -9.09 16.17 -16.51
CA ARG A 201 -10.41 15.64 -16.15
C ARG A 201 -11.57 16.59 -16.53
N GLU A 202 -11.25 17.84 -16.83
CA GLU A 202 -12.22 18.91 -17.13
C GLU A 202 -13.19 19.22 -15.97
N SER A 203 -12.84 18.77 -14.77
CA SER A 203 -13.61 18.91 -13.54
C SER A 203 -12.70 18.63 -12.34
N LYS A 204 -13.14 18.99 -11.13
CA LYS A 204 -12.45 18.45 -9.94
C LYS A 204 -12.61 16.95 -9.87
N VAL A 205 -11.70 16.31 -9.15
CA VAL A 205 -11.94 14.96 -8.66
C VAL A 205 -13.15 14.97 -7.71
N ALA A 206 -13.92 13.90 -7.68
CA ALA A 206 -15.11 13.79 -6.85
C ALA A 206 -15.12 12.45 -6.14
N ILE A 207 -15.00 12.48 -4.81
CA ILE A 207 -14.97 11.31 -3.95
C ILE A 207 -16.15 11.40 -3.00
N ASN A 208 -16.94 10.34 -2.93
CA ASN A 208 -18.09 10.24 -2.04
C ASN A 208 -17.98 8.96 -1.22
N LEU A 209 -17.84 9.09 0.10
CA LEU A 209 -17.89 7.96 1.02
C LEU A 209 -19.23 7.92 1.73
N PRO A 210 -19.88 6.76 1.87
CA PRO A 210 -21.12 6.67 2.64
C PRO A 210 -20.88 7.16 4.07
N ILE A 211 -21.77 8.00 4.59
CA ILE A 211 -21.73 8.45 5.99
C ILE A 211 -22.05 7.25 6.91
N PHE A 212 -21.37 7.15 8.04
CA PHE A 212 -21.79 6.21 9.09
C PHE A 212 -23.16 6.65 9.61
N GLU A 213 -24.15 5.77 9.58
CA GLU A 213 -25.48 6.07 10.11
C GLU A 213 -25.58 5.66 11.59
N ASP A 214 -25.28 6.59 12.50
CA ASP A 214 -25.51 6.46 13.95
C ASP A 214 -26.87 7.05 14.36
N GLU A 215 -27.26 6.88 15.63
CA GLU A 215 -28.61 7.16 16.15
C GLU A 215 -29.19 8.55 15.83
N ARG A 216 -28.33 9.57 15.72
CA ARG A 216 -28.69 10.98 15.48
C ARG A 216 -28.02 11.55 14.24
N THR A 217 -27.51 10.71 13.35
CA THR A 217 -27.02 11.17 12.05
C THR A 217 -28.19 11.77 11.29
N PRO A 218 -28.09 13.01 10.77
CA PRO A 218 -29.15 13.61 9.97
C PRO A 218 -29.56 12.69 8.80
N GLN A 219 -30.87 12.55 8.56
CA GLN A 219 -31.40 11.72 7.48
C GLN A 219 -32.45 12.51 6.68
N PRO A 220 -32.20 12.83 5.39
CA PRO A 220 -30.94 12.59 4.68
C PRO A 220 -29.78 13.42 5.26
N PHE A 221 -28.57 12.87 5.22
CA PHE A 221 -27.35 13.62 5.52
C PHE A 221 -26.98 14.47 4.30
N VAL A 222 -26.96 15.78 4.52
CA VAL A 222 -26.39 16.76 3.60
C VAL A 222 -25.32 17.48 4.39
N ASP A 223 -24.06 17.34 3.97
CA ASP A 223 -22.92 17.90 4.69
C ASP A 223 -23.09 19.43 4.85
N PRO A 224 -23.33 19.94 6.07
CA PRO A 224 -23.60 21.36 6.30
C PRO A 224 -22.35 22.22 6.17
N THR A 225 -21.17 21.59 6.04
CA THR A 225 -19.88 22.28 5.97
C THR A 225 -19.41 22.52 4.53
N ILE A 226 -20.16 22.05 3.53
CA ILE A 226 -19.93 22.40 2.13
C ILE A 226 -20.31 23.88 1.91
N PRO A 227 -19.40 24.74 1.40
CA PRO A 227 -19.72 26.14 1.13
C PRO A 227 -20.50 26.27 -0.19
N TRP A 228 -21.78 25.87 -0.19
CA TRP A 228 -22.66 25.79 -1.37
C TRP A 228 -22.78 27.07 -2.22
N GLN A 229 -22.45 28.23 -1.63
CA GLN A 229 -22.53 29.54 -2.27
C GLN A 229 -21.16 30.08 -2.71
N ARG A 230 -20.08 29.29 -2.59
CA ARG A 230 -18.76 29.70 -3.09
C ARG A 230 -18.80 29.81 -4.61
N ASP A 231 -18.16 30.85 -5.14
CA ASP A 231 -18.10 31.17 -6.57
C ASP A 231 -16.76 31.86 -6.90
N ILE A 232 -15.65 31.22 -6.47
CA ILE A 232 -14.28 31.70 -6.69
C ILE A 232 -13.69 31.05 -7.95
N TYR A 233 -13.95 29.75 -8.12
CA TYR A 233 -13.49 28.97 -9.26
C TYR A 233 -14.68 28.45 -10.08
N PRO A 234 -14.53 28.27 -11.41
CA PRO A 234 -15.59 27.73 -12.27
C PRO A 234 -16.15 26.37 -11.83
N GLU A 235 -15.34 25.58 -11.12
CA GLU A 235 -15.70 24.25 -10.61
C GLU A 235 -16.45 24.28 -9.25
N ASP A 236 -16.61 25.44 -8.60
CA ASP A 236 -17.32 25.54 -7.32
C ASP A 236 -18.77 25.06 -7.38
N PRO A 237 -19.53 25.35 -8.45
CA PRO A 237 -20.87 24.80 -8.66
C PRO A 237 -20.96 23.28 -8.76
N GLU A 238 -19.86 22.54 -9.02
CA GLU A 238 -19.93 21.09 -9.24
C GLU A 238 -20.55 20.33 -8.07
N ALA A 239 -20.24 20.75 -6.83
CA ALA A 239 -20.80 20.14 -5.63
C ALA A 239 -22.34 20.23 -5.62
N LYS A 240 -22.91 21.42 -5.87
CA LYS A 240 -24.37 21.62 -5.95
C LYS A 240 -25.00 21.00 -7.19
N ASN A 241 -24.21 20.79 -8.24
CA ASN A 241 -24.66 20.20 -9.51
C ASN A 241 -24.59 18.65 -9.50
N GLY A 242 -24.42 18.03 -8.33
CA GLY A 242 -24.53 16.58 -8.15
C GLY A 242 -23.21 15.84 -7.93
N ALA A 243 -22.06 16.54 -7.88
CA ALA A 243 -20.80 15.90 -7.52
C ALA A 243 -20.79 15.46 -6.03
N ALA A 244 -21.46 16.21 -5.14
CA ALA A 244 -21.66 15.84 -3.75
C ALA A 244 -22.96 15.03 -3.61
N LEU A 245 -22.86 13.77 -3.20
CA LEU A 245 -24.01 12.88 -3.04
C LEU A 245 -24.68 13.05 -1.67
N ILE A 246 -26.00 12.92 -1.63
CA ILE A 246 -26.76 12.79 -0.38
C ILE A 246 -26.31 11.53 0.36
N ASN A 247 -26.26 11.56 1.70
CA ASN A 247 -25.79 10.46 2.56
C ASN A 247 -24.30 10.11 2.37
N HIS A 248 -23.51 11.04 1.83
CA HIS A 248 -22.08 10.84 1.64
C HIS A 248 -21.25 12.01 2.18
N ILE A 249 -20.04 11.67 2.63
CA ILE A 249 -18.95 12.60 2.90
C ILE A 249 -18.31 12.93 1.54
N TYR A 250 -18.39 14.19 1.13
CA TYR A 250 -17.84 14.66 -0.14
C TYR A 250 -16.42 15.23 0.01
N MET A 251 -15.54 14.85 -0.90
CA MET A 251 -14.14 15.29 -0.98
C MET A 251 -13.78 15.58 -2.44
N ASP A 252 -13.09 16.69 -2.70
CA ASP A 252 -12.97 17.28 -4.06
C ASP A 252 -11.53 17.58 -4.51
N ALA A 253 -10.53 16.98 -3.86
CA ALA A 253 -9.13 17.28 -4.11
C ALA A 253 -8.19 16.10 -3.89
N MET A 254 -7.07 16.11 -4.62
CA MET A 254 -6.03 15.09 -4.57
C MET A 254 -5.48 14.87 -3.15
N GLY A 255 -5.37 15.93 -2.35
CA GLY A 255 -4.87 15.85 -0.98
C GLY A 255 -5.74 15.03 -0.01
N PHE A 256 -7.00 14.75 -0.32
CA PHE A 256 -7.78 13.82 0.48
C PHE A 256 -7.32 12.37 0.33
N GLY A 257 -6.76 11.99 -0.83
CA GLY A 257 -6.27 10.65 -1.07
C GLY A 257 -4.76 10.55 -0.97
N MET A 258 -4.01 11.28 -1.80
CA MET A 258 -2.54 11.27 -1.76
C MET A 258 -1.97 11.93 -0.49
N GLY A 259 -2.81 12.60 0.30
CA GLY A 259 -2.47 13.04 1.65
C GLY A 259 -2.69 12.00 2.75
N CYS A 260 -3.00 10.75 2.38
CA CYS A 260 -3.05 9.58 3.26
C CYS A 260 -1.69 8.87 3.33
N CYS A 261 -1.47 8.11 4.40
CA CYS A 261 -0.28 7.28 4.57
C CYS A 261 -0.55 5.79 4.30
N CYS A 262 0.49 5.03 3.97
CA CYS A 262 0.46 3.59 3.82
C CYS A 262 1.75 2.88 4.23
N LEU A 263 1.67 1.55 4.29
CA LEU A 263 2.81 0.65 4.40
C LEU A 263 3.02 -0.04 3.05
N GLN A 264 4.20 0.12 2.46
CA GLN A 264 4.56 -0.52 1.20
C GLN A 264 5.78 -1.42 1.39
N LEU A 265 5.87 -2.50 0.61
CA LEU A 265 7.03 -3.41 0.63
C LEU A 265 7.54 -3.64 -0.78
N THR A 266 8.83 -3.49 -1.00
CA THR A 266 9.46 -3.82 -2.29
C THR A 266 10.41 -5.00 -2.14
N PHE A 267 10.31 -5.96 -3.06
CA PHE A 267 11.10 -7.19 -3.10
C PHE A 267 11.90 -7.27 -4.39
N GLN A 268 13.18 -7.62 -4.32
CA GLN A 268 13.99 -8.04 -5.45
C GLN A 268 13.87 -9.55 -5.66
N CYS A 269 13.51 -9.94 -6.89
CA CYS A 269 13.34 -11.34 -7.27
C CYS A 269 14.60 -11.88 -7.96
N CYS A 270 14.71 -13.21 -8.05
CA CYS A 270 15.86 -13.89 -8.64
C CYS A 270 16.11 -13.51 -10.12
N ASN A 271 15.02 -13.26 -10.86
CA ASN A 271 14.99 -12.91 -12.28
C ASN A 271 13.60 -12.38 -12.67
N VAL A 272 13.43 -12.02 -13.95
CA VAL A 272 12.17 -11.48 -14.48
C VAL A 272 10.99 -12.47 -14.38
N ASN A 273 11.22 -13.76 -14.57
CA ASN A 273 10.15 -14.77 -14.53
C ASN A 273 9.64 -14.98 -13.11
N GLU A 274 10.54 -15.05 -12.13
CA GLU A 274 10.18 -15.13 -10.72
C GLU A 274 9.48 -13.84 -10.26
N ALA A 275 9.91 -12.66 -10.75
CA ALA A 275 9.22 -11.40 -10.48
C ALA A 275 7.78 -11.40 -10.99
N ARG A 276 7.54 -11.87 -12.22
CA ARG A 276 6.18 -11.99 -12.78
C ARG A 276 5.32 -12.97 -12.01
N ARG A 277 5.87 -14.12 -11.62
CA ARG A 277 5.16 -15.11 -10.80
C ARG A 277 4.82 -14.57 -9.41
N MET A 278 5.74 -13.87 -8.77
CA MET A 278 5.50 -13.30 -7.44
C MET A 278 4.50 -12.15 -7.50
N TYR A 279 4.57 -11.31 -8.54
CA TYR A 279 3.55 -10.30 -8.84
C TYR A 279 2.17 -10.95 -8.92
N ASP A 280 2.02 -11.96 -9.79
CA ASP A 280 0.76 -12.66 -9.97
C ASP A 280 0.24 -13.30 -8.67
N ALA A 281 1.10 -14.00 -7.93
CA ALA A 281 0.70 -14.67 -6.70
C ALA A 281 0.26 -13.71 -5.59
N LEU A 282 0.75 -12.46 -5.59
CA LEU A 282 0.38 -11.47 -4.59
C LEU A 282 -0.91 -10.71 -4.94
N ILE A 283 -1.41 -10.77 -6.19
CA ILE A 283 -2.61 -10.04 -6.63
C ILE A 283 -3.83 -10.38 -5.74
N PRO A 284 -4.17 -11.67 -5.50
CA PRO A 284 -5.30 -12.04 -4.63
C PRO A 284 -5.08 -11.70 -3.15
N ILE A 285 -3.83 -11.47 -2.73
CA ILE A 285 -3.47 -11.12 -1.35
C ILE A 285 -3.73 -9.62 -1.08
N GLY A 286 -3.63 -8.78 -2.11
CA GLY A 286 -3.89 -7.34 -2.05
C GLY A 286 -5.17 -6.96 -1.28
N PRO A 287 -6.36 -7.38 -1.70
CA PRO A 287 -7.62 -7.04 -1.03
C PRO A 287 -7.74 -7.62 0.39
N LEU A 288 -7.17 -8.81 0.63
CA LEU A 288 -7.21 -9.43 1.95
C LEU A 288 -6.41 -8.62 2.96
N MET A 289 -5.23 -8.15 2.57
CA MET A 289 -4.39 -7.31 3.41
C MET A 289 -4.98 -5.91 3.57
N LEU A 290 -5.66 -5.36 2.55
CA LEU A 290 -6.40 -4.11 2.71
C LEU A 290 -7.44 -4.24 3.84
N ALA A 291 -8.28 -5.29 3.80
CA ALA A 291 -9.29 -5.53 4.84
C ALA A 291 -8.68 -5.80 6.22
N LEU A 292 -7.62 -6.61 6.29
CA LEU A 292 -6.96 -6.98 7.55
C LEU A 292 -6.25 -5.80 8.23
N THR A 293 -5.75 -4.85 7.44
CA THR A 293 -4.99 -3.68 7.91
C THR A 293 -5.83 -2.42 8.08
N ALA A 294 -7.13 -2.46 7.77
CA ALA A 294 -8.08 -1.35 7.83
C ALA A 294 -7.81 -0.32 8.95
N ALA A 295 -7.57 0.95 8.59
CA ALA A 295 -7.14 2.01 9.51
C ALA A 295 -7.66 3.42 9.17
N SER A 296 -8.69 3.57 8.33
CA SER A 296 -9.21 4.89 7.91
C SER A 296 -10.74 5.03 7.96
N PRO A 297 -11.33 5.01 9.17
CA PRO A 297 -12.79 5.09 9.36
C PRO A 297 -13.34 6.53 9.46
N ILE A 298 -12.49 7.56 9.51
CA ILE A 298 -12.89 8.96 9.74
C ILE A 298 -12.36 9.85 8.62
N TRP A 299 -13.26 10.62 8.01
CA TRP A 299 -12.97 11.50 6.88
C TRP A 299 -13.69 12.85 7.04
N ARG A 300 -13.03 13.97 6.73
CA ARG A 300 -13.61 15.34 6.80
C ARG A 300 -14.24 15.72 8.15
N GLY A 301 -13.90 15.01 9.23
CA GLY A 301 -14.53 15.17 10.55
C GLY A 301 -15.80 14.37 10.73
N TYR A 302 -15.99 13.28 9.98
CA TYR A 302 -17.13 12.38 10.08
C TYR A 302 -16.71 10.91 10.10
N LEU A 303 -17.42 10.08 10.87
CA LEU A 303 -17.33 8.63 10.71
C LEU A 303 -17.91 8.23 9.35
N ALA A 304 -17.15 7.46 8.56
CA ALA A 304 -17.60 6.90 7.28
C ALA A 304 -18.05 5.45 7.45
N ASP A 305 -18.89 4.94 6.55
CA ASP A 305 -19.32 3.54 6.51
C ASP A 305 -18.36 2.63 5.70
N VAL A 306 -17.09 3.01 5.70
CA VAL A 306 -15.94 2.29 5.15
C VAL A 306 -14.79 2.36 6.15
N ASP A 307 -13.83 1.44 6.04
CA ASP A 307 -12.69 1.35 6.97
C ASP A 307 -11.32 1.51 6.30
N CYS A 308 -11.27 1.70 4.98
CA CYS A 308 -10.05 1.69 4.18
C CYS A 308 -9.96 2.89 3.22
N ARG A 309 -8.73 3.29 2.88
CA ARG A 309 -8.45 4.52 2.11
C ARG A 309 -8.58 4.37 0.60
N TRP A 310 -8.61 3.13 0.12
CA TRP A 310 -8.20 2.83 -1.26
C TRP A 310 -9.07 3.53 -2.32
N ASN A 311 -10.39 3.63 -2.10
CA ASN A 311 -11.29 4.27 -3.05
C ASN A 311 -11.18 5.81 -2.98
N VAL A 312 -10.78 6.36 -1.83
CA VAL A 312 -10.47 7.79 -1.71
C VAL A 312 -9.24 8.11 -2.55
N ILE A 313 -8.17 7.33 -2.42
CA ILE A 313 -6.96 7.57 -3.21
C ILE A 313 -7.23 7.36 -4.70
N ALA A 314 -7.92 6.27 -5.06
CA ALA A 314 -8.32 5.98 -6.43
C ALA A 314 -9.07 7.16 -7.08
N GLY A 315 -10.05 7.73 -6.38
CA GLY A 315 -10.80 8.89 -6.84
C GLY A 315 -10.00 10.20 -6.82
N SER A 316 -9.04 10.35 -5.90
CA SER A 316 -8.27 11.60 -5.72
C SER A 316 -7.31 11.91 -6.87
N VAL A 317 -6.97 10.91 -7.68
CA VAL A 317 -6.11 11.04 -8.86
C VAL A 317 -6.73 10.45 -10.11
N ASP A 318 -8.05 10.29 -10.12
CA ASP A 318 -8.79 9.87 -11.30
C ASP A 318 -8.81 11.01 -12.32
N ASP A 319 -7.98 10.93 -13.34
CA ASP A 319 -7.86 11.94 -14.38
C ASP A 319 -8.81 11.71 -15.57
N ARG A 320 -9.66 10.67 -15.51
CA ARG A 320 -10.51 10.29 -16.64
C ARG A 320 -11.54 11.36 -17.01
N THR A 321 -11.59 11.71 -18.29
CA THR A 321 -12.62 12.59 -18.87
C THR A 321 -14.03 11.97 -18.76
N PRO A 322 -15.11 12.73 -19.04
CA PRO A 322 -16.43 12.14 -19.20
C PRO A 322 -16.51 11.05 -20.28
N GLU A 323 -15.79 11.18 -21.40
CA GLU A 323 -15.75 10.18 -22.47
C GLU A 323 -15.04 8.90 -22.00
N GLU A 324 -13.88 9.02 -21.35
CA GLU A 324 -13.12 7.88 -20.82
C GLU A 324 -13.89 7.13 -19.72
N ARG A 325 -14.74 7.83 -18.95
CA ARG A 325 -15.64 7.21 -17.97
C ARG A 325 -16.89 6.57 -18.60
N GLY A 326 -17.09 6.71 -19.92
CA GLY A 326 -18.27 6.23 -20.62
C GLY A 326 -19.55 7.01 -20.30
N LEU A 327 -19.43 8.21 -19.73
CA LEU A 327 -20.57 9.11 -19.47
C LEU A 327 -20.99 9.85 -20.73
N GLU A 328 -20.04 10.08 -21.64
CA GLU A 328 -20.25 10.64 -22.98
C GLU A 328 -19.67 9.72 -24.06
N PRO A 329 -20.17 9.78 -25.31
CA PRO A 329 -19.58 9.02 -26.42
C PRO A 329 -18.16 9.50 -26.74
N LEU A 330 -17.25 8.58 -27.05
CA LEU A 330 -15.90 8.89 -27.52
C LEU A 330 -15.94 9.75 -28.80
N LYS A 331 -15.29 10.91 -28.74
CA LYS A 331 -15.05 11.83 -29.87
C LYS A 331 -13.61 12.30 -29.90
N ASN A 332 -13.05 12.62 -28.74
CA ASN A 332 -11.69 13.14 -28.60
C ASN A 332 -10.77 12.12 -27.94
N ASP A 333 -11.29 11.32 -27.01
CA ASP A 333 -10.53 10.29 -26.30
C ASP A 333 -10.44 8.97 -27.07
N ARG A 334 -9.41 8.18 -26.76
CA ARG A 334 -9.11 6.94 -27.47
C ARG A 334 -9.83 5.72 -26.91
N TYR A 335 -10.16 5.72 -25.62
CA TYR A 335 -10.60 4.52 -24.89
C TYR A 335 -11.68 4.85 -23.87
N ILE A 336 -12.65 3.95 -23.68
CA ILE A 336 -13.40 3.88 -22.43
C ILE A 336 -12.54 3.10 -21.44
N ILE A 337 -12.23 3.71 -20.29
CA ILE A 337 -11.29 3.19 -19.30
C ILE A 337 -12.04 2.88 -18.00
N PRO A 338 -12.17 1.59 -17.62
CA PRO A 338 -13.05 1.20 -16.51
C PRO A 338 -12.56 1.66 -15.14
N LYS A 339 -11.24 1.74 -14.95
CA LYS A 339 -10.61 2.04 -13.67
C LYS A 339 -9.81 3.34 -13.70
N SER A 340 -9.66 3.97 -12.53
CA SER A 340 -8.71 5.08 -12.37
C SER A 340 -7.28 4.59 -12.64
N ARG A 341 -6.35 5.52 -12.90
CA ARG A 341 -4.92 5.17 -12.97
C ARG A 341 -4.34 4.76 -11.60
N TYR A 342 -5.04 5.09 -10.52
CA TYR A 342 -4.86 4.47 -9.22
C TYR A 342 -6.01 3.49 -8.98
N ASP A 343 -5.76 2.19 -9.06
CA ASP A 343 -6.76 1.15 -8.80
C ASP A 343 -6.13 -0.24 -8.65
N SER A 344 -6.89 -1.30 -8.42
CA SER A 344 -6.39 -2.68 -8.42
C SER A 344 -5.62 -3.04 -9.70
N VAL A 345 -4.74 -4.04 -9.62
CA VAL A 345 -4.06 -4.60 -10.81
C VAL A 345 -5.06 -5.07 -11.88
N ASP A 346 -4.72 -4.84 -13.15
CA ASP A 346 -5.57 -5.17 -14.31
C ASP A 346 -5.28 -6.55 -14.92
N LEU A 347 -4.05 -7.06 -14.82
CA LEU A 347 -3.63 -8.27 -15.53
C LEU A 347 -2.65 -9.10 -14.70
N TYR A 348 -2.85 -10.42 -14.70
CA TYR A 348 -1.79 -11.39 -14.46
C TYR A 348 -0.79 -11.39 -15.62
N ILE A 349 0.50 -11.44 -15.30
CA ILE A 349 1.59 -11.23 -16.25
C ILE A 349 2.57 -12.41 -16.35
N SER A 350 2.46 -13.45 -15.53
CA SER A 350 3.34 -14.63 -15.59
C SER A 350 2.99 -15.53 -16.77
N SER A 351 4.01 -16.03 -17.46
CA SER A 351 3.86 -17.04 -18.52
C SER A 351 3.85 -18.48 -18.00
N GLU A 352 3.79 -18.69 -16.68
CA GLU A 352 3.69 -20.04 -16.11
C GLU A 352 2.37 -20.71 -16.50
N TRP A 353 2.42 -22.03 -16.70
CA TRP A 353 1.26 -22.83 -17.14
C TRP A 353 0.07 -22.78 -16.18
N ALA A 354 0.31 -22.46 -14.90
CA ALA A 354 -0.73 -22.29 -13.89
C ALA A 354 -1.59 -21.05 -14.14
N ASN A 355 -1.08 -20.05 -14.86
CA ASN A 355 -1.84 -18.89 -15.31
C ASN A 355 -2.67 -19.26 -16.55
N LYS A 356 -3.94 -19.61 -16.33
CA LYS A 356 -4.89 -19.88 -17.42
C LYS A 356 -5.38 -18.55 -18.02
N PRO A 357 -5.53 -18.44 -19.36
CA PRO A 357 -6.02 -17.21 -20.00
C PRO A 357 -7.34 -16.67 -19.42
N ALA A 358 -8.20 -17.59 -18.95
CA ALA A 358 -9.49 -17.26 -18.35
C ALA A 358 -9.41 -16.53 -17.00
N TYR A 359 -8.23 -16.38 -16.38
CA TYR A 359 -8.08 -15.54 -15.19
C TYR A 359 -7.99 -14.04 -15.50
N ASN A 360 -7.52 -13.68 -16.70
CA ASN A 360 -7.57 -12.30 -17.20
C ASN A 360 -8.92 -12.08 -17.90
N ASP A 361 -9.99 -12.06 -17.12
CA ASP A 361 -11.39 -12.09 -17.58
C ASP A 361 -12.06 -10.71 -17.71
N THR A 362 -11.34 -9.63 -17.40
CA THR A 362 -11.83 -8.26 -17.50
C THR A 362 -11.47 -7.60 -18.84
N THR A 363 -12.24 -6.58 -19.21
CA THR A 363 -11.89 -5.74 -20.38
C THR A 363 -10.82 -4.74 -19.98
N VAL A 364 -9.62 -4.93 -20.52
CA VAL A 364 -8.46 -4.08 -20.24
C VAL A 364 -8.06 -3.38 -21.54
N PRO A 365 -8.34 -2.07 -21.72
CA PRO A 365 -7.90 -1.32 -22.89
C PRO A 365 -6.37 -1.24 -22.92
N TYR A 366 -5.76 -1.36 -24.10
CA TYR A 366 -4.31 -1.23 -24.28
C TYR A 366 -4.01 -0.63 -25.66
N ASP A 367 -2.83 -0.02 -25.79
CA ASP A 367 -2.38 0.52 -27.07
C ASP A 367 -1.85 -0.60 -27.98
N GLU A 368 -2.54 -0.87 -29.10
CA GLU A 368 -2.17 -1.94 -30.03
C GLU A 368 -0.81 -1.72 -30.69
N ALA A 369 -0.43 -0.48 -31.00
CA ALA A 369 0.84 -0.19 -31.63
C ALA A 369 2.01 -0.46 -30.67
N ILE A 370 1.87 -0.04 -29.40
CA ILE A 370 2.83 -0.35 -28.35
C ILE A 370 2.92 -1.86 -28.12
N ARG A 371 1.79 -2.56 -27.99
CA ARG A 371 1.78 -4.03 -27.84
C ARG A 371 2.52 -4.72 -28.99
N ASN A 372 2.22 -4.34 -30.24
CA ASN A 372 2.85 -4.94 -31.41
C ASN A 372 4.36 -4.64 -31.49
N ARG A 373 4.78 -3.44 -31.05
CA ARG A 373 6.20 -3.07 -30.93
C ARG A 373 6.93 -3.95 -29.93
N LEU A 374 6.34 -4.20 -28.75
CA LEU A 374 6.91 -5.06 -27.71
C LEU A 374 7.00 -6.53 -28.17
N LEU A 375 5.94 -7.05 -28.79
CA LEU A 375 5.90 -8.40 -29.38
C LEU A 375 6.96 -8.56 -30.48
N GLY A 376 7.08 -7.58 -31.37
CA GLY A 376 8.10 -7.56 -32.43
C GLY A 376 9.54 -7.55 -31.90
N HIS A 377 9.74 -7.10 -30.66
CA HIS A 377 11.01 -7.12 -29.94
C HIS A 377 11.23 -8.40 -29.10
N GLY A 378 10.32 -9.38 -29.19
CA GLY A 378 10.46 -10.68 -28.53
C GLY A 378 10.01 -10.71 -27.06
N ILE A 379 9.25 -9.72 -26.59
CA ILE A 379 8.55 -9.80 -25.31
C ILE A 379 7.26 -10.59 -25.52
N ASP A 380 6.87 -11.45 -24.57
CA ASP A 380 5.68 -12.27 -24.72
C ASP A 380 4.37 -11.47 -24.58
N GLU A 381 3.25 -12.11 -24.93
CA GLU A 381 1.92 -11.52 -24.99
C GLU A 381 1.48 -10.86 -23.69
N LEU A 382 1.65 -11.53 -22.55
CA LEU A 382 1.09 -11.07 -21.27
C LEU A 382 1.82 -9.82 -20.78
N LEU A 383 3.16 -9.84 -20.84
CA LEU A 383 3.94 -8.67 -20.44
C LEU A 383 3.77 -7.52 -21.45
N SER A 384 3.69 -7.81 -22.75
CA SER A 384 3.43 -6.79 -23.77
C SER A 384 2.10 -6.09 -23.56
N LYS A 385 1.04 -6.85 -23.27
CA LYS A 385 -0.30 -6.30 -22.99
C LYS A 385 -0.32 -5.49 -21.69
N HIS A 386 0.38 -5.93 -20.65
CA HIS A 386 0.52 -5.18 -19.40
C HIS A 386 1.17 -3.81 -19.61
N ILE A 387 2.32 -3.75 -20.27
CA ILE A 387 3.01 -2.47 -20.54
C ILE A 387 2.16 -1.58 -21.46
N ALA A 388 1.56 -2.15 -22.52
CA ALA A 388 0.68 -1.40 -23.42
C ALA A 388 -0.58 -0.84 -22.73
N HIS A 389 -1.09 -1.53 -21.69
CA HIS A 389 -2.19 -1.03 -20.87
C HIS A 389 -1.77 0.17 -20.02
N LEU A 390 -0.61 0.12 -19.34
CA LEU A 390 -0.13 1.26 -18.55
C LEU A 390 0.02 2.52 -19.40
N PHE A 391 0.41 2.36 -20.67
CA PHE A 391 0.65 3.42 -21.65
C PHE A 391 -0.60 3.92 -22.37
N ILE A 392 -1.81 3.48 -22.00
CA ILE A 392 -3.04 4.19 -22.42
C ILE A 392 -3.18 5.55 -21.74
N ARG A 393 -2.48 5.75 -20.62
CA ARG A 393 -2.53 6.97 -19.82
C ARG A 393 -1.65 8.06 -20.42
N ASP A 394 -2.06 9.31 -20.21
CA ASP A 394 -1.22 10.45 -20.51
C ASP A 394 -0.20 10.71 -19.38
N PRO A 395 1.00 11.21 -19.72
CA PRO A 395 1.95 11.74 -18.73
C PRO A 395 1.41 13.03 -18.11
N LEU A 396 1.30 13.07 -16.79
CA LEU A 396 0.70 14.20 -16.07
C LEU A 396 1.72 15.23 -15.60
N VAL A 397 3.00 14.88 -15.51
CA VAL A 397 4.06 15.79 -15.08
C VAL A 397 5.25 15.63 -16.02
N ILE A 398 5.46 16.62 -16.86
CA ILE A 398 6.63 16.71 -17.75
C ILE A 398 7.39 17.97 -17.36
N PHE A 399 8.71 17.87 -17.27
CA PHE A 399 9.58 19.04 -17.11
C PHE A 399 10.19 19.40 -18.46
N SER A 400 10.26 20.69 -18.78
CA SER A 400 10.76 21.17 -20.07
C SER A 400 12.18 20.68 -20.40
N GLU A 401 12.99 20.53 -19.36
CA GLU A 401 14.39 20.11 -19.40
C GLU A 401 14.54 18.61 -19.67
N THR A 402 13.50 17.81 -19.44
CA THR A 402 13.51 16.35 -19.59
C THR A 402 12.65 15.87 -20.75
N ILE A 403 12.22 16.75 -21.66
CA ILE A 403 11.52 16.34 -22.89
C ILE A 403 12.44 15.48 -23.76
N HIS A 404 13.67 15.94 -24.01
CA HIS A 404 14.66 15.21 -24.80
C HIS A 404 15.72 14.61 -23.87
N GLN A 405 15.86 13.29 -23.92
CA GLN A 405 16.77 12.53 -23.06
C GLN A 405 17.47 11.47 -23.88
N ASP A 406 18.56 10.93 -23.33
CA ASP A 406 19.22 9.75 -23.89
C ASP A 406 18.55 8.48 -23.35
N ASP A 407 17.86 7.75 -24.23
CA ASP A 407 17.11 6.54 -23.88
C ASP A 407 17.99 5.35 -23.48
N ASP A 408 19.30 5.41 -23.75
CA ASP A 408 20.23 4.35 -23.33
C ASP A 408 20.66 4.53 -21.86
N SER A 409 20.67 5.76 -21.35
CA SER A 409 21.12 6.10 -20.01
C SER A 409 20.01 6.52 -19.03
N SER A 410 18.86 6.99 -19.54
CA SER A 410 17.70 7.40 -18.74
C SER A 410 16.54 6.41 -18.85
N ASN A 411 15.68 6.38 -17.84
CA ASN A 411 14.37 5.72 -17.87
C ASN A 411 13.23 6.64 -17.43
N ASP A 412 13.44 7.97 -17.42
CA ASP A 412 12.48 8.93 -16.88
C ASP A 412 11.16 8.98 -17.66
N HIS A 413 11.18 8.79 -18.99
CA HIS A 413 9.95 8.77 -19.80
C HIS A 413 9.12 7.52 -19.50
N PHE A 414 9.78 6.37 -19.30
CA PHE A 414 9.12 5.16 -18.82
C PHE A 414 8.54 5.38 -17.41
N GLU A 415 9.34 5.92 -16.49
CA GLU A 415 8.92 6.20 -15.11
C GLU A 415 7.83 7.28 -15.03
N ASN A 416 7.71 8.17 -16.01
CA ASN A 416 6.62 9.14 -16.08
C ASN A 416 5.24 8.45 -16.08
N ILE A 417 5.11 7.40 -16.90
CA ILE A 417 3.89 6.59 -17.00
C ILE A 417 3.84 5.53 -15.89
N GLN A 418 4.93 4.79 -15.67
CA GLN A 418 4.99 3.71 -14.69
C GLN A 418 4.73 4.20 -13.25
N SER A 419 5.37 5.31 -12.85
CA SER A 419 5.24 5.83 -11.48
C SER A 419 3.88 6.48 -11.20
N THR A 420 3.09 6.76 -12.25
CA THR A 420 1.75 7.35 -12.18
C THR A 420 0.63 6.37 -12.57
N ASN A 421 0.96 5.10 -12.76
CA ASN A 421 0.00 4.01 -12.62
C ASN A 421 0.22 3.40 -11.23
N TRP A 422 -0.73 3.66 -10.32
CA TRP A 422 -0.61 3.30 -8.91
C TRP A 422 -1.53 2.12 -8.59
N GLN A 423 -1.01 0.91 -8.74
CA GLN A 423 -1.78 -0.30 -8.52
C GLN A 423 -1.56 -0.93 -7.15
N THR A 424 -2.36 -1.95 -6.78
CA THR A 424 -2.16 -2.75 -5.54
C THR A 424 -0.80 -3.45 -5.52
N LEU A 425 -0.26 -3.74 -6.69
CA LEU A 425 1.11 -4.19 -6.91
C LEU A 425 1.75 -3.41 -8.04
N ARG A 426 3.08 -3.30 -8.01
CA ARG A 426 3.86 -2.76 -9.12
C ARG A 426 4.98 -3.70 -9.52
N PHE A 427 5.01 -4.06 -10.80
CA PHE A 427 6.15 -4.74 -11.43
C PHE A 427 7.19 -3.71 -11.82
N LYS A 428 8.38 -3.74 -11.22
CA LYS A 428 9.39 -2.68 -11.31
C LYS A 428 10.62 -3.18 -12.09
N PRO A 429 10.85 -2.69 -13.33
CA PRO A 429 12.09 -2.93 -14.05
C PRO A 429 13.31 -2.40 -13.29
N PRO A 430 14.51 -2.97 -13.54
CA PRO A 430 15.77 -2.42 -13.04
C PRO A 430 15.98 -0.96 -13.48
N PRO A 431 16.42 -0.07 -12.58
CA PRO A 431 16.89 1.24 -13.01
C PRO A 431 18.18 1.11 -13.84
N PRO A 432 18.38 1.98 -14.85
CA PRO A 432 19.60 1.99 -15.65
C PRO A 432 20.87 2.08 -14.77
N SER A 433 21.94 1.44 -15.21
CA SER A 433 23.28 1.56 -14.58
C SER A 433 23.32 1.22 -13.08
N SER A 434 22.45 0.34 -12.60
CA SER A 434 22.39 -0.09 -11.19
C SER A 434 22.58 -1.60 -11.03
N SER A 435 22.91 -2.03 -9.81
CA SER A 435 22.94 -3.44 -9.43
C SER A 435 21.56 -4.01 -9.07
N ILE A 436 20.52 -3.16 -9.03
CA ILE A 436 19.17 -3.52 -8.61
C ILE A 436 18.51 -4.40 -9.69
N GLY A 437 17.92 -5.52 -9.26
CA GLY A 437 17.23 -6.48 -10.13
C GLY A 437 15.76 -6.15 -10.40
N TRP A 438 15.06 -7.13 -10.98
CA TRP A 438 13.61 -7.07 -11.18
C TRP A 438 12.89 -7.11 -9.84
N ARG A 439 11.94 -6.21 -9.63
CA ARG A 439 11.27 -6.05 -8.33
C ARG A 439 9.76 -6.12 -8.43
N VAL A 440 9.12 -6.45 -7.33
CA VAL A 440 7.68 -6.36 -7.12
C VAL A 440 7.44 -5.55 -5.85
N GLU A 441 6.49 -4.62 -5.91
CA GLU A 441 6.13 -3.75 -4.79
C GLU A 441 4.68 -4.02 -4.39
N PHE A 442 4.43 -4.35 -3.12
CA PHE A 442 3.13 -4.60 -2.50
C PHE A 442 2.64 -3.33 -1.80
N ARG A 443 1.44 -2.85 -2.17
CA ARG A 443 1.03 -1.44 -1.94
C ARG A 443 -0.32 -1.25 -1.25
N SER A 444 -1.07 -2.32 -0.99
CA SER A 444 -2.47 -2.20 -0.52
C SER A 444 -2.61 -1.92 0.97
N MET A 445 -1.60 -2.21 1.80
CA MET A 445 -1.74 -2.13 3.26
C MET A 445 -1.93 -0.70 3.74
N GLU A 446 -2.83 -0.51 4.68
CA GLU A 446 -2.94 0.72 5.47
C GLU A 446 -1.75 0.80 6.43
N VAL A 447 -1.25 2.00 6.73
CA VAL A 447 -0.22 2.15 7.78
C VAL A 447 -0.87 2.01 9.16
N GLN A 448 -0.17 1.36 10.07
CA GLN A 448 -0.65 1.10 11.43
C GLN A 448 -0.06 2.09 12.44
N MET A 449 -0.73 2.24 13.58
CA MET A 449 -0.35 3.21 14.60
C MET A 449 1.01 2.90 15.23
N THR A 450 1.41 1.63 15.23
CA THR A 450 2.65 1.19 15.90
C THR A 450 3.70 0.60 14.98
N ASP A 451 4.98 0.83 15.31
CA ASP A 451 6.10 0.19 14.61
C ASP A 451 6.03 -1.34 14.69
N PHE A 452 5.55 -1.88 15.82
CA PHE A 452 5.29 -3.32 16.00
C PHE A 452 4.27 -3.86 14.98
N GLU A 453 3.13 -3.19 14.81
CA GLU A 453 2.10 -3.63 13.85
C GLU A 453 2.59 -3.54 12.41
N ASN A 454 3.28 -2.46 12.05
CA ASN A 454 3.84 -2.29 10.71
C ASN A 454 4.91 -3.35 10.41
N ALA A 455 5.80 -3.62 11.36
CA ALA A 455 6.79 -4.70 11.25
C ALA A 455 6.13 -6.08 11.15
N ALA A 456 5.07 -6.34 11.93
CA ALA A 456 4.37 -7.61 11.90
C ALA A 456 3.75 -7.91 10.52
N PHE A 457 3.10 -6.92 9.92
CA PHE A 457 2.54 -7.07 8.57
C PHE A 457 3.63 -7.16 7.49
N ALA A 458 4.73 -6.41 7.64
CA ALA A 458 5.90 -6.51 6.76
C ALA A 458 6.50 -7.93 6.78
N VAL A 459 6.82 -8.44 7.97
CA VAL A 459 7.38 -9.78 8.19
C VAL A 459 6.45 -10.86 7.65
N PHE A 460 5.14 -10.76 7.88
CA PHE A 460 4.16 -11.72 7.36
C PHE A 460 4.19 -11.79 5.83
N ILE A 461 4.18 -10.67 5.12
CA ILE A 461 4.18 -10.67 3.65
C ILE A 461 5.51 -11.16 3.09
N VAL A 462 6.64 -10.83 3.73
CA VAL A 462 7.95 -11.37 3.35
C VAL A 462 7.95 -12.89 3.45
N LEU A 463 7.56 -13.44 4.60
CA LEU A 463 7.50 -14.88 4.83
C LEU A 463 6.49 -15.57 3.89
N LEU A 464 5.33 -14.96 3.66
CA LEU A 464 4.31 -15.49 2.75
C LEU A 464 4.84 -15.52 1.31
N SER A 465 5.51 -14.46 0.84
CA SER A 465 6.12 -14.42 -0.49
C SER A 465 7.11 -15.56 -0.70
N ARG A 466 7.88 -15.89 0.35
CA ARG A 466 8.82 -17.00 0.32
C ARG A 466 8.13 -18.35 0.34
N ALA A 467 7.10 -18.52 1.17
CA ALA A 467 6.30 -19.74 1.19
C ALA A 467 5.64 -20.01 -0.18
N ILE A 468 5.11 -18.97 -0.83
CA ILE A 468 4.54 -19.03 -2.18
C ILE A 468 5.57 -19.59 -3.18
N LEU A 469 6.77 -19.02 -3.21
CA LEU A 469 7.80 -19.42 -4.16
C LEU A 469 8.37 -20.81 -3.83
N ALA A 470 8.68 -21.06 -2.56
CA ALA A 470 9.27 -22.31 -2.07
C ALA A 470 8.36 -23.52 -2.28
N PHE A 471 7.05 -23.35 -2.13
CA PHE A 471 6.07 -24.44 -2.25
C PHE A 471 5.34 -24.46 -3.58
N ASN A 472 5.69 -23.58 -4.52
CA ASN A 472 4.98 -23.45 -5.80
C ASN A 472 3.47 -23.27 -5.62
N LEU A 473 3.07 -22.42 -4.69
CA LEU A 473 1.66 -22.16 -4.43
C LEU A 473 1.00 -21.46 -5.62
N ASN A 474 -0.21 -21.88 -5.92
CA ASN A 474 -1.06 -21.27 -6.93
C ASN A 474 -2.17 -20.50 -6.21
N PHE A 475 -2.28 -19.19 -6.45
CA PHE A 475 -3.35 -18.35 -5.89
C PHE A 475 -4.26 -17.75 -6.98
N TYR A 476 -4.08 -18.10 -8.27
CA TYR A 476 -4.89 -17.51 -9.34
C TYR A 476 -6.39 -17.68 -9.09
N VAL A 477 -7.10 -16.57 -9.21
CA VAL A 477 -8.57 -16.42 -9.28
C VAL A 477 -8.86 -15.37 -10.36
N PRO A 478 -10.03 -15.33 -10.99
CA PRO A 478 -10.30 -14.33 -12.03
C PRO A 478 -10.11 -12.89 -11.53
N ILE A 479 -9.53 -12.01 -12.35
CA ILE A 479 -9.30 -10.59 -11.99
C ILE A 479 -10.61 -9.90 -11.62
N SER A 480 -11.73 -10.24 -12.27
CA SER A 480 -13.05 -9.69 -11.90
C SER A 480 -13.42 -9.98 -10.43
N LYS A 481 -12.98 -11.13 -9.89
CA LYS A 481 -13.18 -11.51 -8.48
C LYS A 481 -12.21 -10.83 -7.55
N VAL A 482 -11.00 -10.53 -8.01
CA VAL A 482 -10.04 -9.70 -7.27
C VAL A 482 -10.57 -8.27 -7.15
N ASP A 483 -11.13 -7.70 -8.22
CA ASP A 483 -11.76 -6.38 -8.21
C ASP A 483 -12.98 -6.34 -7.27
N GLU A 484 -13.81 -7.39 -7.29
CA GLU A 484 -14.91 -7.52 -6.34
C GLU A 484 -14.40 -7.61 -4.88
N ASN A 485 -13.35 -8.37 -4.64
CA ASN A 485 -12.69 -8.46 -3.34
C ASN A 485 -12.15 -7.09 -2.87
N MET A 486 -11.60 -6.27 -3.77
CA MET A 486 -11.14 -4.93 -3.44
C MET A 486 -12.30 -4.03 -2.97
N GLN A 487 -13.47 -4.13 -3.58
CA GLN A 487 -14.66 -3.39 -3.12
C GLN A 487 -15.19 -3.93 -1.79
N ARG A 488 -15.16 -5.25 -1.58
CA ARG A 488 -15.56 -5.87 -0.31
C ARG A 488 -14.62 -5.46 0.84
N ALA A 489 -13.32 -5.34 0.58
CA ALA A 489 -12.30 -4.98 1.57
C ALA A 489 -12.48 -3.57 2.17
N GLN A 490 -13.18 -2.67 1.47
CA GLN A 490 -13.43 -1.30 1.93
C GLN A 490 -14.53 -1.21 2.98
N LYS A 491 -15.48 -2.15 2.94
CA LYS A 491 -16.71 -2.06 3.73
C LYS A 491 -16.37 -2.03 5.22
N ARG A 492 -17.19 -1.31 5.98
CA ARG A 492 -17.08 -1.31 7.45
C ARG A 492 -17.09 -2.75 7.98
N ASP A 493 -16.12 -3.04 8.84
CA ASP A 493 -15.89 -4.34 9.47
C ASP A 493 -15.71 -5.47 8.44
N ALA A 494 -15.07 -5.20 7.29
CA ALA A 494 -14.93 -6.17 6.22
C ALA A 494 -14.20 -7.45 6.65
N VAL A 495 -13.22 -7.29 7.55
CA VAL A 495 -12.41 -8.41 8.06
C VAL A 495 -13.25 -9.48 8.76
N GLN A 496 -14.34 -9.10 9.43
CA GLN A 496 -15.26 -10.05 10.10
C GLN A 496 -16.54 -10.31 9.31
N SER A 497 -17.05 -9.31 8.60
CA SER A 497 -18.40 -9.35 8.01
C SER A 497 -18.43 -9.84 6.57
N GLN A 498 -17.34 -9.72 5.81
CA GLN A 498 -17.31 -10.08 4.39
C GLN A 498 -16.66 -11.44 4.17
N LYS A 499 -16.96 -12.01 3.00
CA LYS A 499 -16.22 -13.12 2.42
C LYS A 499 -15.47 -12.63 1.18
N PHE A 500 -14.42 -13.33 0.81
CA PHE A 500 -13.56 -13.00 -0.31
C PHE A 500 -13.40 -14.23 -1.19
N PHE A 501 -13.38 -14.04 -2.50
CA PHE A 501 -13.04 -15.11 -3.44
C PHE A 501 -11.59 -15.49 -3.26
N PHE A 502 -11.35 -16.76 -2.94
CA PHE A 502 -10.01 -17.30 -2.77
C PHE A 502 -9.94 -18.74 -3.28
N ARG A 503 -8.75 -19.16 -3.70
CA ARG A 503 -8.54 -20.48 -4.29
C ARG A 503 -8.74 -21.58 -3.24
N LYS A 504 -9.44 -22.65 -3.60
CA LYS A 504 -9.69 -23.83 -2.74
C LYS A 504 -8.41 -24.60 -2.48
N ASP A 505 -7.74 -24.99 -3.56
CA ASP A 505 -6.52 -25.80 -3.54
C ASP A 505 -5.33 -24.97 -4.01
N VAL A 506 -4.54 -24.54 -3.03
CA VAL A 506 -3.36 -23.69 -3.25
C VAL A 506 -2.11 -24.47 -3.64
N VAL A 507 -2.13 -25.79 -3.46
CA VAL A 507 -1.06 -26.69 -3.93
C VAL A 507 -1.43 -27.18 -5.33
N PRO A 508 -0.56 -27.00 -6.34
CA PRO A 508 -0.86 -27.44 -7.70
C PRO A 508 -1.10 -28.96 -7.80
N GLN A 509 -2.04 -29.34 -8.66
CA GLN A 509 -2.38 -30.74 -8.91
C GLN A 509 -1.15 -31.55 -9.37
N GLY A 510 -0.99 -32.76 -8.82
CA GLY A 510 0.15 -33.63 -9.12
C GLY A 510 1.40 -33.37 -8.28
N TYR A 511 1.34 -32.41 -7.35
CA TYR A 511 2.45 -32.09 -6.44
C TYR A 511 2.07 -32.33 -4.98
N VAL A 512 3.01 -32.90 -4.22
CA VAL A 512 2.90 -33.02 -2.76
C VAL A 512 3.85 -32.00 -2.15
N THR A 513 3.31 -30.98 -1.47
CA THR A 513 4.16 -30.06 -0.70
C THR A 513 4.66 -30.71 0.59
N PRO A 514 5.83 -30.32 1.12
CA PRO A 514 6.24 -30.67 2.48
C PRO A 514 5.25 -30.23 3.58
N ALA A 515 4.30 -29.32 3.26
CA ALA A 515 3.21 -28.94 4.15
C ALA A 515 2.14 -30.03 4.32
N ALA A 516 2.04 -30.99 3.38
CA ALA A 516 1.02 -32.05 3.40
C ALA A 516 1.25 -33.15 4.45
N SER A 517 2.40 -33.14 5.14
CA SER A 517 2.73 -34.07 6.23
C SER A 517 2.45 -33.50 7.63
N LEU A 518 1.59 -32.48 7.75
CA LEU A 518 1.08 -31.99 9.03
C LEU A 518 0.27 -33.12 9.75
N PRO A 519 0.68 -33.59 10.94
CA PRO A 519 -0.18 -34.45 11.74
C PRO A 519 -1.39 -33.62 12.18
N SER A 520 -2.59 -34.13 11.94
CA SER A 520 -3.80 -33.68 12.62
C SER A 520 -3.55 -33.70 14.12
N SER A 521 -3.82 -32.60 14.82
CA SER A 521 -3.78 -32.52 16.28
C SER A 521 -4.83 -33.46 16.88
N GLY A 522 -4.42 -34.71 17.11
CA GLY A 522 -5.16 -35.73 17.85
C GLY A 522 -4.21 -36.44 18.82
N PRO A 523 -4.64 -36.79 20.04
CA PRO A 523 -3.75 -37.42 21.01
C PRO A 523 -3.67 -38.92 20.72
N SER A 524 -2.52 -39.39 20.21
CA SER A 524 -2.28 -40.83 20.00
C SER A 524 -0.85 -41.21 20.35
N THR A 525 -0.76 -42.16 21.29
CA THR A 525 0.40 -42.89 21.83
C THR A 525 1.36 -43.48 20.77
N PRO A 526 2.64 -43.72 21.13
CA PRO A 526 3.67 -44.17 20.20
C PRO A 526 3.51 -45.66 19.85
N SER A 527 3.53 -45.98 18.55
CA SER A 527 3.79 -47.34 18.08
C SER A 527 5.12 -47.39 17.32
N GLU A 528 5.99 -48.29 17.74
CA GLU A 528 7.28 -48.59 17.14
C GLU A 528 7.17 -49.20 15.74
N HIS A 529 8.23 -49.02 14.95
CA HIS A 529 8.56 -49.62 13.64
C HIS A 529 8.03 -48.95 12.36
N SER A 530 8.87 -48.07 11.78
CA SER A 530 9.53 -48.36 10.50
C SER A 530 10.71 -47.42 10.27
N GLU A 531 11.92 -47.96 10.21
CA GLU A 531 13.12 -47.26 9.76
C GLU A 531 12.99 -46.95 8.27
N ARG A 532 12.78 -45.68 7.93
CA ARG A 532 13.08 -45.13 6.59
C ARG A 532 14.00 -43.94 6.79
N SER A 533 15.16 -44.00 6.13
CA SER A 533 16.26 -43.02 6.18
C SER A 533 15.76 -41.57 6.24
N VAL A 534 15.89 -40.96 7.42
CA VAL A 534 15.82 -39.52 7.60
C VAL A 534 17.07 -38.94 6.96
N VAL A 535 16.97 -38.58 5.68
CA VAL A 535 17.88 -37.57 5.13
C VAL A 535 17.57 -36.32 5.92
N THR A 536 18.41 -35.96 6.88
CA THR A 536 18.36 -34.68 7.59
C THR A 536 18.37 -33.59 6.53
N GLN A 537 17.20 -33.03 6.20
CA GLN A 537 17.14 -31.83 5.37
C GLN A 537 17.94 -30.76 6.10
N ILE A 538 19.05 -30.36 5.50
CA ILE A 538 19.85 -29.23 5.98
C ILE A 538 18.91 -28.03 5.93
N LYS A 539 18.63 -27.45 7.10
CA LYS A 539 17.79 -26.27 7.23
C LYS A 539 18.62 -25.04 6.87
N ASP A 540 18.02 -24.11 6.12
CA ASP A 540 18.69 -22.88 5.71
C ASP A 540 18.61 -21.84 6.83
N ARG A 541 19.68 -21.08 7.08
CA ARG A 541 19.65 -19.89 7.98
C ARG A 541 19.18 -18.61 7.29
N LYS A 542 18.90 -18.65 5.99
CA LYS A 542 18.43 -17.51 5.20
C LYS A 542 17.23 -17.87 4.35
N LEU A 543 16.33 -16.91 4.19
CA LEU A 543 15.23 -16.89 3.24
C LEU A 543 15.82 -16.93 1.83
N ARG A 544 15.63 -18.04 1.13
CA ARG A 544 16.08 -18.20 -0.26
C ARG A 544 15.29 -17.29 -1.20
N ASN A 545 15.95 -16.83 -2.27
CA ASN A 545 15.30 -16.05 -3.32
C ASN A 545 14.96 -16.89 -4.54
N CYS A 546 15.98 -17.55 -5.11
CA CYS A 546 15.83 -18.34 -6.33
C CYS A 546 15.25 -19.72 -6.06
N PHE A 547 14.09 -19.98 -6.66
CA PHE A 547 13.43 -21.29 -6.63
C PHE A 547 13.28 -21.86 -8.06
N PRO A 548 13.34 -23.20 -8.23
CA PRO A 548 13.11 -23.80 -9.53
C PRO A 548 11.66 -23.57 -9.98
N THR A 549 11.47 -23.33 -11.27
CA THR A 549 10.14 -23.22 -11.88
C THR A 549 9.39 -24.54 -11.78
N LEU A 550 8.08 -24.46 -11.56
CA LEU A 550 7.23 -25.65 -11.51
C LEU A 550 7.11 -26.27 -12.90
N ALA A 551 7.59 -27.50 -13.06
CA ALA A 551 7.39 -28.25 -14.31
C ALA A 551 5.89 -28.39 -14.60
N ARG A 552 5.50 -28.43 -15.88
CA ARG A 552 4.12 -28.72 -16.25
C ARG A 552 3.87 -30.22 -16.06
N PRO A 553 2.85 -30.65 -15.29
CA PRO A 553 2.53 -32.07 -15.18
C PRO A 553 2.00 -32.60 -16.52
N PRO A 554 2.20 -33.91 -16.83
CA PRO A 554 1.84 -34.49 -18.12
C PRO A 554 0.32 -34.58 -18.34
N ILE A 555 -0.45 -34.59 -17.26
CA ILE A 555 -1.92 -34.59 -17.26
C ILE A 555 -2.34 -33.44 -16.33
N ILE A 556 -3.09 -32.49 -16.87
CA ILE A 556 -3.78 -31.43 -16.11
C ILE A 556 -5.26 -31.70 -16.29
N ASP A 557 -6.00 -31.71 -15.18
CA ASP A 557 -7.45 -31.68 -15.25
C ASP A 557 -7.88 -30.25 -15.63
N ASP A 558 -8.26 -30.06 -16.90
CA ASP A 558 -8.75 -28.78 -17.43
C ASP A 558 -10.24 -28.60 -17.11
N GLY A 559 -10.58 -28.78 -15.83
CA GLY A 559 -11.89 -28.44 -15.28
C GLY A 559 -12.18 -26.93 -15.41
N SER A 560 -13.43 -26.55 -15.16
CA SER A 560 -13.83 -25.14 -15.15
C SER A 560 -13.06 -24.36 -14.10
N ILE A 561 -12.54 -23.18 -14.44
CA ILE A 561 -11.87 -22.33 -13.46
C ILE A 561 -12.80 -21.87 -12.33
N GLU A 562 -14.12 -21.87 -12.57
CA GLU A 562 -15.15 -21.58 -11.57
C GLU A 562 -15.15 -22.58 -10.42
N ASP A 563 -14.67 -23.81 -10.66
CA ASP A 563 -14.58 -24.84 -9.62
C ASP A 563 -13.34 -24.68 -8.74
N GLU A 564 -12.37 -23.83 -9.13
CA GLU A 564 -11.06 -23.72 -8.46
C GLU A 564 -11.05 -22.77 -7.24
N TYR A 565 -12.08 -21.92 -7.12
CA TYR A 565 -12.16 -20.90 -6.08
C TYR A 565 -13.55 -20.88 -5.41
N GLU A 566 -13.63 -20.27 -4.24
CA GLU A 566 -14.88 -20.07 -3.50
C GLU A 566 -14.81 -18.83 -2.61
N GLU A 567 -15.94 -18.45 -2.05
CA GLU A 567 -16.00 -17.41 -1.03
C GLU A 567 -15.57 -17.95 0.35
N MET A 568 -14.58 -17.31 0.94
CA MET A 568 -14.05 -17.63 2.27
C MET A 568 -14.00 -16.37 3.14
N THR A 569 -14.24 -16.51 4.43
CA THR A 569 -13.96 -15.44 5.42
C THR A 569 -12.45 -15.22 5.54
N ILE A 570 -12.02 -14.05 6.02
CA ILE A 570 -10.59 -13.81 6.33
C ILE A 570 -10.06 -14.87 7.30
N LYS A 571 -10.86 -15.26 8.30
CA LYS A 571 -10.51 -16.33 9.24
C LYS A 571 -10.20 -17.64 8.53
N GLU A 572 -11.04 -18.09 7.60
CA GLU A 572 -10.82 -19.30 6.81
C GLU A 572 -9.58 -19.17 5.92
N ILE A 573 -9.36 -18.01 5.30
CA ILE A 573 -8.19 -17.81 4.42
C ILE A 573 -6.87 -17.85 5.21
N PHE A 574 -6.82 -17.20 6.36
CA PHE A 574 -5.59 -17.07 7.14
C PHE A 574 -5.33 -18.26 8.06
N SER A 575 -6.38 -18.80 8.70
CA SER A 575 -6.28 -19.88 9.70
C SER A 575 -6.54 -21.27 9.12
N GLY A 576 -7.04 -21.35 7.89
CA GLY A 576 -7.36 -22.58 7.20
C GLY A 576 -8.86 -22.92 7.21
N LYS A 577 -9.24 -23.81 6.30
CA LYS A 577 -10.62 -24.26 6.09
C LYS A 577 -10.64 -25.77 5.89
N GLY A 578 -11.30 -26.47 6.82
CA GLY A 578 -11.38 -27.93 6.79
C GLY A 578 -10.00 -28.61 6.93
N PRO A 579 -9.88 -29.90 6.55
CA PRO A 579 -8.65 -30.66 6.73
C PRO A 579 -7.60 -30.43 5.64
N THR A 580 -7.95 -29.82 4.50
CA THR A 580 -7.10 -29.76 3.30
C THR A 580 -6.39 -28.43 3.13
N PHE A 581 -7.01 -27.31 3.51
CA PHE A 581 -6.42 -25.99 3.36
C PHE A 581 -5.89 -25.47 4.72
N PRO A 582 -4.55 -25.42 4.92
CA PRO A 582 -3.95 -25.03 6.20
C PRO A 582 -4.01 -23.52 6.50
N GLY A 583 -4.47 -22.71 5.54
CA GLY A 583 -4.48 -21.25 5.63
C GLY A 583 -3.11 -20.61 5.39
N LEU A 584 -3.11 -19.29 5.14
CA LEU A 584 -1.88 -18.53 4.87
C LEU A 584 -0.90 -18.59 6.05
N LEU A 585 -1.37 -18.54 7.29
CA LEU A 585 -0.50 -18.67 8.47
C LEU A 585 0.08 -20.07 8.57
N GLY A 586 -0.69 -21.12 8.27
CA GLY A 586 -0.19 -22.49 8.25
C GLY A 586 0.88 -22.72 7.17
N LEU A 587 0.75 -22.06 6.02
CA LEU A 587 1.77 -22.06 4.96
C LEU A 587 3.06 -21.35 5.40
N VAL A 588 2.94 -20.18 6.06
CA VAL A 588 4.08 -19.47 6.65
C VAL A 588 4.76 -20.32 7.73
N ASP A 589 3.99 -20.96 8.62
CA ASP A 589 4.51 -21.86 9.65
C ASP A 589 5.24 -23.07 9.03
N ALA A 590 4.72 -23.60 7.93
CA ALA A 590 5.39 -24.66 7.18
C ALA A 590 6.73 -24.20 6.59
N TYR A 591 6.81 -22.98 6.05
CA TYR A 591 8.05 -22.40 5.55
C TYR A 591 9.06 -22.13 6.68
N LEU A 592 8.62 -21.58 7.82
CA LEU A 592 9.50 -21.36 8.98
C LEU A 592 10.14 -22.67 9.49
N ARG A 593 9.47 -23.83 9.34
CA ARG A 593 10.05 -25.13 9.73
C ARG A 593 11.22 -25.57 8.85
N THR A 594 11.34 -25.05 7.62
CA THR A 594 12.48 -25.31 6.73
C THR A 594 13.69 -24.43 7.06
N LEU A 595 13.50 -23.40 7.90
CA LEU A 595 14.56 -22.51 8.34
C LEU A 595 15.17 -22.96 9.67
N GLU A 596 16.46 -22.70 9.83
CA GLU A 596 17.19 -22.89 11.09
C GLU A 596 17.12 -21.61 11.94
N ALA A 597 15.96 -21.38 12.56
CA ALA A 597 15.77 -20.35 13.58
C ALA A 597 16.03 -20.92 14.98
N THR A 598 16.70 -20.15 15.84
CA THR A 598 16.79 -20.42 17.27
C THR A 598 15.42 -20.29 17.93
N PRO A 599 15.19 -20.89 19.11
CA PRO A 599 13.93 -20.76 19.84
C PRO A 599 13.51 -19.30 20.09
N ASP A 600 14.47 -18.43 20.38
CA ASP A 600 14.21 -17.00 20.65
C ASP A 600 13.86 -16.23 19.37
N GLU A 601 14.56 -16.48 18.25
CA GLU A 601 14.21 -15.92 16.94
C GLU A 601 12.81 -16.37 16.52
N ARG A 602 12.50 -17.67 16.69
CA ARG A 602 11.17 -18.21 16.38
C ARG A 602 10.08 -17.55 17.22
N LYS A 603 10.32 -17.38 18.52
CA LYS A 603 9.37 -16.74 19.43
C LYS A 603 9.04 -15.30 19.01
N GLN A 604 10.04 -14.52 18.61
CA GLN A 604 9.82 -13.14 18.11
C GLN A 604 8.99 -13.14 16.82
N ILE A 605 9.32 -14.01 15.86
CA ILE A 605 8.51 -14.16 14.64
C ILE A 605 7.07 -14.56 15.00
N ASP A 606 6.87 -15.50 15.92
CA ASP A 606 5.54 -15.94 16.34
C ASP A 606 4.73 -14.80 17.00
N ASN A 607 5.39 -13.84 17.68
CA ASN A 607 4.72 -12.67 18.25
C ASN A 607 4.12 -11.75 17.16
N TYR A 608 4.86 -11.50 16.08
CA TYR A 608 4.34 -10.81 14.91
C TYR A 608 3.17 -11.58 14.26
N LEU A 609 3.33 -12.90 14.07
CA LEU A 609 2.27 -13.74 13.48
C LEU A 609 1.02 -13.83 14.38
N ASN A 610 1.17 -13.69 15.69
CA ASN A 610 0.04 -13.64 16.63
C ASN A 610 -0.84 -12.39 16.42
N LEU A 611 -0.26 -11.24 16.08
CA LEU A 611 -1.05 -10.06 15.71
C LEU A 611 -1.90 -10.35 14.46
N VAL A 612 -1.27 -10.87 13.39
CA VAL A 612 -1.95 -11.22 12.13
C VAL A 612 -3.07 -12.23 12.39
N ARG A 613 -2.78 -13.26 13.19
CA ARG A 613 -3.75 -14.29 13.60
C ARG A 613 -4.92 -13.69 14.38
N GLY A 614 -4.65 -12.79 15.32
CA GLY A 614 -5.66 -12.15 16.15
C GLY A 614 -6.56 -11.20 15.35
N ARG A 615 -6.00 -10.47 14.38
CA ARG A 615 -6.78 -9.66 13.43
C ARG A 615 -7.67 -10.56 12.57
N ALA A 616 -7.11 -11.64 12.03
CA ALA A 616 -7.82 -12.50 11.09
C ALA A 616 -8.95 -13.32 11.73
N ASN A 617 -8.81 -13.71 13.00
CA ASN A 617 -9.81 -14.53 13.70
C ASN A 617 -10.79 -13.70 14.56
N GLY A 618 -10.57 -12.38 14.66
CA GLY A 618 -11.42 -11.44 15.39
C GLY A 618 -11.16 -11.31 16.89
N THR A 619 -10.08 -11.91 17.42
CA THR A 619 -9.68 -11.65 18.81
C THR A 619 -9.02 -10.28 19.00
N LEU A 620 -8.54 -9.66 17.92
CA LEU A 620 -7.99 -8.29 17.91
C LEU A 620 -8.65 -7.44 16.81
N GLN A 621 -8.86 -6.15 17.07
CA GLN A 621 -9.84 -5.33 16.36
C GLN A 621 -9.58 -4.77 14.95
N THR A 622 -8.41 -4.54 14.39
CA THR A 622 -8.16 -3.50 13.35
C THR A 622 -8.22 -2.10 13.92
N THR A 623 -7.34 -1.25 13.39
CA THR A 623 -7.22 0.15 13.79
C THR A 623 -8.50 0.92 13.48
N ALA A 624 -9.17 0.64 12.34
CA ALA A 624 -10.41 1.31 11.98
C ALA A 624 -11.56 1.02 12.96
N THR A 625 -11.79 -0.26 13.30
CA THR A 625 -12.81 -0.64 14.29
C THR A 625 -12.53 -0.01 15.66
N TRP A 626 -11.27 0.01 16.08
CA TRP A 626 -10.89 0.64 17.34
C TRP A 626 -11.12 2.17 17.33
N MET A 627 -10.65 2.89 16.29
CA MET A 627 -10.85 4.34 16.16
C MET A 627 -12.35 4.70 16.16
N ARG A 628 -13.18 3.92 15.46
CA ARG A 628 -14.63 4.08 15.45
C ARG A 628 -15.22 3.88 16.84
N SER A 629 -14.79 2.85 17.56
CA SER A 629 -15.23 2.57 18.93
C SER A 629 -14.79 3.66 19.91
N PHE A 630 -13.57 4.19 19.73
CA PHE A 630 -13.04 5.32 20.50
C PHE A 630 -13.93 6.54 20.32
N VAL A 631 -14.24 6.93 19.08
CA VAL A 631 -15.14 8.06 18.80
C VAL A 631 -16.51 7.85 19.43
N ARG A 632 -17.12 6.67 19.22
CA ARG A 632 -18.48 6.38 19.73
C ARG A 632 -18.58 6.34 21.25
N SER A 633 -17.50 6.00 21.95
CA SER A 633 -17.42 6.01 23.42
C SER A 633 -16.97 7.33 24.01
N HIS A 634 -16.55 8.29 23.18
CA HIS A 634 -16.07 9.59 23.65
C HIS A 634 -17.20 10.44 24.25
N PRO A 635 -17.03 11.07 25.43
CA PRO A 635 -18.09 11.85 26.09
C PRO A 635 -18.66 13.02 25.26
N ALA A 636 -17.84 13.60 24.39
CA ALA A 636 -18.24 14.69 23.50
C ALA A 636 -18.96 14.24 22.22
N TYR A 637 -19.01 12.93 21.94
CA TYR A 637 -19.67 12.40 20.74
C TYR A 637 -21.18 12.38 20.92
N LYS A 638 -21.90 12.82 19.88
CA LYS A 638 -23.36 13.07 19.96
C LYS A 638 -24.18 12.02 19.22
N PHE A 639 -23.55 10.92 18.79
CA PHE A 639 -24.18 9.90 17.95
C PHE A 639 -24.70 10.47 16.61
N ASP A 640 -24.09 11.55 16.12
CA ASP A 640 -24.43 12.25 14.87
C ASP A 640 -23.36 12.05 13.78
N SER A 641 -22.46 11.09 13.99
CA SER A 641 -21.30 10.79 13.15
C SER A 641 -20.25 11.89 13.05
N ALA A 642 -20.43 13.01 13.74
CA ALA A 642 -19.47 14.12 13.72
C ALA A 642 -18.31 13.88 14.70
N VAL A 643 -17.08 14.02 14.21
CA VAL A 643 -15.83 13.95 14.98
C VAL A 643 -15.35 15.36 15.26
N SER A 644 -15.62 15.87 16.46
CA SER A 644 -15.26 17.22 16.90
C SER A 644 -13.75 17.43 17.07
N GLN A 645 -13.31 18.68 17.24
CA GLN A 645 -11.91 19.00 17.48
C GLN A 645 -11.37 18.31 18.74
N GLU A 646 -12.15 18.29 19.82
CA GLU A 646 -11.80 17.63 21.07
C GLU A 646 -11.65 16.12 20.88
N ILE A 647 -12.62 15.47 20.21
CA ILE A 647 -12.54 14.02 19.92
C ILE A 647 -11.28 13.71 19.11
N ASN A 648 -10.96 14.52 18.09
CA ASN A 648 -9.77 14.34 17.28
C ASN A 648 -8.48 14.50 18.10
N TYR A 649 -8.41 15.51 18.97
CA TYR A 649 -7.25 15.73 19.83
C TYR A 649 -7.03 14.57 20.81
N ASP A 650 -8.10 14.13 21.49
CA ASP A 650 -8.05 13.03 22.45
C ASP A 650 -7.74 11.69 21.76
N LEU A 651 -8.27 11.47 20.54
CA LEU A 651 -7.93 10.32 19.70
C LEU A 651 -6.44 10.30 19.35
N LEU A 652 -5.90 11.38 18.79
CA LEU A 652 -4.50 11.41 18.36
C LEU A 652 -3.52 11.39 19.53
N THR A 653 -3.95 11.87 20.70
CA THR A 653 -3.20 11.70 21.96
C THR A 653 -3.18 10.22 22.37
N ALA A 654 -4.31 9.53 22.30
CA ALA A 654 -4.36 8.08 22.54
C ALA A 654 -3.49 7.30 21.56
N VAL A 655 -3.46 7.70 20.27
CA VAL A 655 -2.56 7.11 19.26
C VAL A 655 -1.08 7.25 19.65
N ASP A 656 -0.60 8.46 20.03
CA ASP A 656 0.79 8.62 20.52
C ASP A 656 1.06 7.80 21.79
N GLN A 657 0.10 7.74 22.71
CA GLN A 657 0.25 6.98 23.95
C GLN A 657 0.33 5.47 23.71
N ILE A 658 -0.46 4.94 22.76
CA ILE A 658 -0.41 3.54 22.32
C ILE A 658 0.96 3.27 21.72
N GLU A 659 1.42 4.11 20.78
CA GLU A 659 2.70 3.89 20.11
C GLU A 659 3.90 3.95 21.06
N ARG A 660 3.82 4.79 22.10
CA ARG A 660 4.84 4.84 23.14
C ARG A 660 4.75 3.68 24.17
N GLY A 661 3.77 2.79 24.03
CA GLY A 661 3.48 1.71 24.97
C GLY A 661 2.96 2.19 26.33
N THR A 662 2.50 3.45 26.44
CA THR A 662 2.00 4.04 27.69
C THR A 662 0.50 3.86 27.90
N LEU A 663 -0.26 3.64 26.83
CA LEU A 663 -1.67 3.25 26.87
C LEU A 663 -1.82 1.83 26.32
N ARG A 664 -2.27 0.90 27.16
CA ARG A 664 -2.54 -0.48 26.77
C ARG A 664 -3.96 -0.63 26.27
N VAL A 665 -4.11 -1.25 25.09
CA VAL A 665 -5.41 -1.50 24.44
C VAL A 665 -5.50 -2.99 24.06
N PRO A 666 -5.94 -3.87 24.98
CA PRO A 666 -5.94 -5.32 24.78
C PRO A 666 -6.81 -5.82 23.62
N GLU A 667 -7.84 -5.07 23.26
CA GLU A 667 -8.69 -5.34 22.11
C GLU A 667 -7.99 -5.03 20.77
N LEU A 668 -6.92 -4.23 20.79
CA LEU A 668 -6.19 -3.81 19.60
C LEU A 668 -4.86 -4.57 19.46
N LEU A 669 -4.11 -4.74 20.54
CA LEU A 669 -2.73 -5.24 20.52
C LEU A 669 -2.55 -6.47 21.42
N PRO A 670 -1.64 -7.40 21.08
CA PRO A 670 -1.39 -8.60 21.87
C PRO A 670 -0.80 -8.25 23.25
N GLU A 671 -0.95 -9.16 24.22
CA GLU A 671 -0.51 -8.93 25.61
C GLU A 671 0.99 -8.68 25.79
N CYS A 672 1.82 -9.14 24.85
CA CYS A 672 3.26 -8.90 24.89
C CYS A 672 3.62 -7.42 24.63
N TYR A 673 2.73 -6.65 23.97
CA TYR A 673 3.02 -5.28 23.57
C TYR A 673 2.93 -4.35 24.79
N GLY A 674 3.95 -3.52 25.00
CA GLY A 674 4.01 -2.56 26.09
C GLY A 674 4.36 -3.14 27.47
N GLN A 675 4.86 -4.38 27.57
CA GLN A 675 5.41 -4.88 28.85
C GLN A 675 6.82 -4.33 29.08
N PRO A 676 7.08 -3.55 30.15
CA PRO A 676 8.45 -3.24 30.55
C PRO A 676 9.11 -4.55 31.00
N ARG A 677 10.25 -4.93 30.38
CA ARG A 677 11.02 -6.08 30.86
C ARG A 677 11.45 -5.81 32.31
N LEU A 678 10.91 -6.61 33.24
CA LEU A 678 11.42 -6.76 34.60
C LEU A 678 12.79 -7.43 34.52
N ASN A 679 13.84 -6.68 34.21
CA ASN A 679 15.22 -6.97 34.59
C ASN A 679 15.99 -5.65 34.59
N GLY A 680 16.25 -5.15 35.79
CA GLY A 680 16.73 -3.80 36.03
C GLY A 680 18.01 -3.46 35.28
N LEU A 681 17.96 -2.36 34.53
CA LEU A 681 18.93 -1.29 34.46
C LEU A 681 18.37 -0.23 33.50
N HIS A 682 17.93 0.89 34.06
CA HIS A 682 17.75 2.12 33.29
C HIS A 682 19.13 2.54 32.76
N GLN A 683 19.35 2.28 31.47
CA GLN A 683 20.31 2.89 30.52
C GLN A 683 20.75 1.80 29.53
N THR A 684 19.95 1.52 28.50
CA THR A 684 20.42 1.04 27.18
C THR A 684 19.27 1.07 26.17
N ASN A 685 19.63 1.29 24.90
CA ASN A 685 18.80 1.30 23.69
C ASN A 685 18.06 -0.03 23.39
N GLN A 686 17.25 -0.57 24.31
CA GLN A 686 16.43 -1.74 24.03
C GLN A 686 14.95 -1.43 24.24
N LEU A 687 14.22 -1.47 23.13
CA LEU A 687 12.77 -1.31 23.05
C LEU A 687 12.03 -2.44 23.77
N PRO A 688 10.77 -2.21 24.16
CA PRO A 688 9.86 -3.29 24.51
C PRO A 688 9.51 -4.09 23.24
N MET A 689 10.36 -5.03 22.85
CA MET A 689 10.00 -6.03 21.84
C MET A 689 8.98 -7.02 22.44
N CYS A 690 7.84 -7.14 21.76
CA CYS A 690 7.15 -8.43 21.62
C CYS A 690 8.12 -9.38 20.89
#